data_AF-A0AAW3FCF5-F1
#
_entry.id   AF-A0AAW3FCF5-F1
#
_cell.length_a   1.000
_cell.length_b   1.000
_cell.length_c   1.000
_cell.angle_alpha   90.00
_cell.angle_beta   90.00
_cell.angle_gamma   90.00
#
_symmetry.space_group_name_H-M   'P 1'
#
loop_
_entity.id
_entity.type
_entity.pdbx_description
1 polymer ?
#
loop_
_entity_poly.entity_id
_entity_poly.type
_entity_poly.pdbx_seq_one_letter_code
_entity_poly.pdbx_strand_id
1 'polypeptide(L)'
;MYKDRLHKFIGGILMLILFFFVAACTPQHSQEVDELNDKAYVSHYRNLDSVRYYAKKALALSDGYSAGKAEALNNLVFCDLMRMDFSKAYERLEEVLNSTDNQVELLIADVQFMRLCQRESRNKEFYDYYEKAVWRLRRIQEDERLLSERMKRRMVYARSEFYIVTSIYYFYVGLEQPSVNALKNINPDGEIQTDIGQFLSYLYNVGAGGIITNGTQEEINQKEFDYLIRCYMLSRQHNYPYWEANSLQGLSEHLQNKASRDILIEHNLPSIQYINIDHMPDSLLAGNLAQRSLDLFQKYGDVYQIAGSYRTLASCYWHIHDYPSALICLQNALRKNRAIEQAPDLVASIREQLSVVYSSMNDKQASDFNRNAYLDLQEQTRQDRYFESRAGQLEQTSKQLNLMIMAIGLAIVFIIFLLLVLHYLRRRNDSRKSLDDLLVPLEQWKRDNEQYMAQLEDEYDEVSEQLTISKLHLVDNKRKNLEQRAKVTLVNNVTPFIDRMLHEINKLKKGSENAAIQQERYTYIQELTDKIDELNTVLTEWIQLRQGRLSLHIESFPLQNIFDIVKKGRMGFAMKGVKLRVDNTRAVVKADQVLTLFMVNTLADNARKFTEAGGEVTISSTEEPDYVEISVSDTGCGLSQDQQENIFDHKIILDLPENTSHGFGLMNCNGIINKYKKISQIFSVCTIGVDSKLGVGSRFFFRLPKGISRLLLVVLLSVSSLLSYGERPTHTTDKVKALAEHDYIGLAGIYADSTYFCNINGDYALALAYADTCRNYLNKQYLRLHPHGKLLLEKIGSLSNVPAEIKWYHDSIPMNYDIILDLRNESAIAALALHKWDLYKYNNSVFTHLFKEKSADNTLAAYCRMMMKSETNKNVAIVLLVLLLLLILPVYYLMYYRRRLSYQFSVEQVKHINTVLLSNVSVEEKLRSVESVDSDRFPERLKNIISQIQETLFEANEKNQKSQSNIELLEDEARCVEYENERLHISNSILDNCLSTLKHETMYYPSRIRQLVDQREKQLESIDELAVYYKELYSILSQQAMHQVENTKLVAHPVILADLVSANKFITPETPVPAILGDPDLLVYMFDILFLKNDNQPLIVTSEEKKGGYIILHVLMSSLRLTDEACRNLFSPSAENLMFYICRQIARDNGEATNKRGCGISASRTEDGTVIDIVLSKAK
;
A
#
# COMPACT_ATOMS: atom_id res chain seq x y z
N MET A 1 37.22 12.47 -48.04
CA MET A 1 36.31 12.23 -46.88
C MET A 1 36.54 10.92 -46.13
N TYR A 2 37.07 9.84 -46.73
CA TYR A 2 37.28 8.57 -46.01
C TYR A 2 38.55 8.57 -45.12
N LYS A 3 39.61 9.30 -45.50
CA LYS A 3 40.86 9.43 -44.72
C LYS A 3 40.72 10.20 -43.40
N ASP A 4 39.86 11.22 -43.36
CA ASP A 4 39.65 12.05 -42.16
C ASP A 4 38.81 11.36 -41.08
N ARG A 5 37.86 10.49 -41.46
CA ARG A 5 37.10 9.69 -40.50
C ARG A 5 37.95 8.61 -39.86
N LEU A 6 38.88 8.02 -40.62
CA LEU A 6 39.81 7.01 -40.10
C LEU A 6 40.82 7.62 -39.12
N HIS A 7 41.33 8.82 -39.37
CA HIS A 7 42.23 9.52 -38.45
C HIS A 7 41.54 9.93 -37.14
N LYS A 8 40.27 10.36 -37.20
CA LYS A 8 39.49 10.66 -35.98
C LYS A 8 39.12 9.41 -35.19
N PHE A 9 38.87 8.28 -35.86
CA PHE A 9 38.58 7.00 -35.23
C PHE A 9 39.83 6.39 -34.56
N ILE A 10 40.97 6.41 -35.26
CA ILE A 10 42.27 5.94 -34.72
C ILE A 10 42.75 6.87 -33.60
N GLY A 11 42.59 8.19 -33.74
CA GLY A 11 42.90 9.16 -32.69
C GLY A 11 42.04 8.98 -31.44
N GLY A 12 40.76 8.64 -31.60
CA GLY A 12 39.86 8.30 -30.49
C GLY A 12 40.27 7.01 -29.76
N ILE A 13 40.71 5.99 -30.49
CA ILE A 13 41.22 4.73 -29.91
C ILE A 13 42.55 4.96 -29.19
N LEU A 14 43.47 5.76 -29.75
CA LEU A 14 44.74 6.10 -29.11
C LEU A 14 44.55 6.94 -27.84
N MET A 15 43.57 7.86 -27.80
CA MET A 15 43.21 8.58 -26.58
C MET A 15 42.63 7.65 -25.51
N LEU A 16 41.80 6.68 -25.90
CA LEU A 16 41.25 5.67 -25.00
C LEU A 16 42.34 4.76 -24.41
N ILE A 17 43.32 4.34 -25.24
CA ILE A 17 44.46 3.54 -24.78
C ILE A 17 45.37 4.35 -23.85
N LEU A 18 45.60 5.65 -24.13
CA LEU A 18 46.35 6.53 -23.23
C LEU A 18 45.65 6.69 -21.87
N PHE A 19 44.32 6.74 -21.86
CA PHE A 19 43.51 6.86 -20.64
C PHE A 19 43.65 5.62 -19.73
N PHE A 20 43.77 4.42 -20.31
CA PHE A 20 44.03 3.19 -19.56
C PHE A 20 45.45 3.12 -18.97
N PHE A 21 46.45 3.78 -19.59
CA PHE A 21 47.82 3.81 -19.06
C PHE A 21 48.01 4.80 -17.90
N VAL A 22 47.18 5.83 -17.77
CA VAL A 22 47.26 6.80 -16.66
C VAL A 22 46.61 6.26 -15.38
N ALA A 23 45.71 5.28 -15.46
CA ALA A 23 45.03 4.67 -14.32
C ALA A 23 45.88 3.66 -13.52
N ALA A 24 47.11 3.36 -13.95
CA ALA A 24 47.99 2.37 -13.33
C ALA A 24 49.10 2.98 -12.45
N CYS A 25 48.88 4.15 -11.84
CA CYS A 25 49.79 4.68 -10.83
C CYS A 25 49.52 4.00 -9.49
N THR A 26 50.44 3.13 -9.04
CA THR A 26 50.41 2.56 -7.69
C THR A 26 50.64 3.71 -6.68
N PRO A 27 49.80 3.85 -5.63
CA PRO A 27 49.95 4.93 -4.65
C PRO A 27 51.33 4.88 -3.98
N GLN A 28 51.98 6.04 -3.85
CA GLN A 28 53.38 6.17 -3.44
C GLN A 28 53.73 5.55 -2.07
N HIS A 29 52.73 5.32 -1.21
CA HIS A 29 52.89 4.82 0.17
C HIS A 29 52.10 3.54 0.51
N SER A 30 51.52 2.82 -0.47
CA SER A 30 50.61 1.70 -0.19
C SER A 30 51.23 0.59 0.69
N GLN A 31 52.48 0.22 0.45
CA GLN A 31 53.18 -0.80 1.24
C GLN A 31 53.45 -0.36 2.68
N GLU A 32 53.81 0.91 2.91
CA GLU A 32 54.05 1.43 4.26
C GLU A 32 52.76 1.49 5.08
N VAL A 33 51.65 1.87 4.45
CA VAL A 33 50.31 1.87 5.06
C VAL A 33 49.92 0.45 5.48
N ASP A 34 50.14 -0.53 4.61
CA ASP A 34 49.87 -1.95 4.86
C ASP A 34 50.67 -2.50 6.05
N GLU A 35 51.97 -2.20 6.11
CA GLU A 35 52.82 -2.62 7.24
C GLU A 35 52.39 -1.98 8.57
N LEU A 36 51.95 -0.71 8.54
CA LEU A 36 51.43 -0.03 9.72
C LEU A 36 50.09 -0.62 10.17
N ASN A 37 49.21 -0.96 9.24
CA ASN A 37 47.95 -1.62 9.55
C ASN A 37 48.15 -3.04 10.11
N ASP A 38 49.08 -3.81 9.56
CA ASP A 38 49.43 -5.14 10.09
C ASP A 38 49.95 -5.02 11.54
N LYS A 39 50.78 -4.01 11.83
CA LYS A 39 51.25 -3.71 13.21
C LYS A 39 50.11 -3.28 14.13
N ALA A 40 49.16 -2.50 13.63
CA ALA A 40 47.98 -2.10 14.38
C ALA A 40 47.14 -3.34 14.74
N TYR A 41 46.85 -4.20 13.77
CA TYR A 41 46.07 -5.42 13.96
C TYR A 41 46.69 -6.40 14.97
N VAL A 42 47.99 -6.69 14.81
CA VAL A 42 48.75 -7.57 15.73
C VAL A 42 48.76 -7.05 17.18
N SER A 43 48.50 -5.75 17.36
CA SER A 43 48.42 -5.11 18.66
C SER A 43 47.02 -5.15 19.30
N HIS A 44 45.95 -5.55 18.58
CA HIS A 44 44.54 -5.49 19.01
C HIS A 44 44.36 -5.93 20.45
N TYR A 45 44.58 -7.21 20.73
CA TYR A 45 44.36 -7.80 22.06
C TYR A 45 45.59 -7.71 22.98
N ARG A 46 46.55 -6.83 22.65
CA ARG A 46 47.80 -6.64 23.41
C ARG A 46 47.90 -5.26 24.04
N ASN A 47 47.69 -4.21 23.26
CA ASN A 47 47.83 -2.84 23.72
C ASN A 47 47.07 -1.85 22.83
N LEU A 48 45.98 -1.27 23.37
CA LEU A 48 45.11 -0.35 22.62
C LEU A 48 45.81 0.93 22.15
N ASP A 49 46.77 1.46 22.92
CA ASP A 49 47.48 2.67 22.52
C ASP A 49 48.39 2.44 21.30
N SER A 50 48.99 1.24 21.21
CA SER A 50 49.79 0.81 20.07
C SER A 50 48.92 0.66 18.81
N VAL A 51 47.75 0.02 18.94
CA VAL A 51 46.77 -0.07 17.84
C VAL A 51 46.44 1.33 17.33
N ARG A 52 46.06 2.23 18.25
CA ARG A 52 45.67 3.60 17.90
C ARG A 52 46.80 4.40 17.28
N TYR A 53 48.04 4.24 17.76
CA TYR A 53 49.21 4.91 17.23
C TYR A 53 49.50 4.49 15.78
N TYR A 54 49.61 3.19 15.54
CA TYR A 54 49.91 2.67 14.20
C TYR A 54 48.77 2.94 13.21
N ALA A 55 47.51 2.76 13.62
CA ALA A 55 46.36 3.01 12.77
C ALA A 55 46.21 4.50 12.40
N LYS A 56 46.48 5.44 13.33
CA LYS A 56 46.51 6.87 12.99
C LYS A 56 47.62 7.21 12.01
N LYS A 57 48.79 6.58 12.16
CA LYS A 57 49.92 6.80 11.24
C LYS A 57 49.60 6.23 9.85
N ALA A 58 49.00 5.05 9.78
CA ALA A 58 48.52 4.45 8.54
C ALA A 58 47.47 5.35 7.86
N LEU A 59 46.49 5.84 8.61
CA LEU A 59 45.46 6.75 8.12
C LEU A 59 46.05 8.04 7.54
N ALA A 60 47.03 8.65 8.21
CA ALA A 60 47.68 9.88 7.74
C ALA A 60 48.50 9.70 6.44
N LEU A 61 48.96 8.47 6.15
CA LEU A 61 49.73 8.14 4.95
C LEU A 61 48.88 7.49 3.84
N SER A 62 47.57 7.30 4.07
CA SER A 62 46.67 6.55 3.19
C SER A 62 46.07 7.36 2.02
N ASP A 63 46.53 8.59 1.80
CA ASP A 63 46.07 9.44 0.71
C ASP A 63 46.27 8.75 -0.65
N GLY A 64 45.18 8.60 -1.41
CA GLY A 64 45.18 7.87 -2.68
C GLY A 64 45.16 6.33 -2.55
N TYR A 65 45.12 5.77 -1.34
CA TYR A 65 45.02 4.33 -1.09
C TYR A 65 43.82 3.97 -0.19
N SER A 66 42.65 3.89 -0.82
CA SER A 66 41.36 3.68 -0.16
C SER A 66 41.26 2.40 0.70
N ALA A 67 41.85 1.29 0.25
CA ALA A 67 41.82 0.03 1.00
C ALA A 67 42.62 0.14 2.30
N GLY A 68 43.84 0.68 2.25
CA GLY A 68 44.66 0.89 3.44
C GLY A 68 44.06 1.93 4.39
N LYS A 69 43.39 2.96 3.85
CA LYS A 69 42.60 3.92 4.64
C LYS A 69 41.49 3.24 5.44
N ALA A 70 40.69 2.42 4.76
CA ALA A 70 39.58 1.70 5.38
C ALA A 70 40.04 0.74 6.48
N GLU A 71 41.13 0.01 6.23
CA GLU A 71 41.72 -0.87 7.24
C GLU A 71 42.21 -0.09 8.47
N ALA A 72 42.84 1.07 8.27
CA ALA A 72 43.28 1.95 9.35
C ALA A 72 42.09 2.43 10.20
N LEU A 73 40.98 2.81 9.55
CA LEU A 73 39.74 3.18 10.23
C LEU A 73 39.13 2.01 11.01
N ASN A 74 39.05 0.80 10.43
CA ASN A 74 38.58 -0.41 11.12
C ASN A 74 39.40 -0.74 12.38
N ASN A 75 40.72 -0.54 12.34
CA ASN A 75 41.60 -0.70 13.50
C ASN A 75 41.36 0.38 14.57
N LEU A 76 41.05 1.62 14.16
CA LEU A 76 40.66 2.68 15.10
C LEU A 76 39.31 2.43 15.75
N VAL A 77 38.35 1.91 14.99
CA VAL A 77 37.02 1.54 15.51
C VAL A 77 37.14 0.43 16.55
N PHE A 78 38.04 -0.55 16.37
CA PHE A 78 38.32 -1.53 17.40
C PHE A 78 38.72 -0.87 18.74
N CYS A 79 39.56 0.18 18.70
CA CYS A 79 39.92 0.94 19.90
C CYS A 79 38.73 1.69 20.51
N ASP A 80 37.89 2.32 19.68
CA ASP A 80 36.72 3.06 20.14
C ASP A 80 35.71 2.12 20.80
N LEU A 81 35.49 0.93 20.24
CA LEU A 81 34.64 -0.12 20.79
C LEU A 81 35.08 -0.53 22.21
N MET A 82 36.37 -0.80 22.40
CA MET A 82 36.93 -1.21 23.70
C MET A 82 36.82 -0.06 24.73
N ARG A 83 36.92 1.19 24.28
CA ARG A 83 36.77 2.39 25.12
C ARG A 83 35.31 2.83 25.29
N MET A 84 34.36 2.17 24.62
CA MET A 84 32.94 2.55 24.54
C MET A 84 32.70 3.97 24.03
N ASP A 85 33.52 4.44 23.09
CA ASP A 85 33.33 5.71 22.35
C ASP A 85 32.50 5.44 21.09
N PHE A 86 31.25 5.00 21.27
CA PHE A 86 30.41 4.50 20.17
C PHE A 86 30.11 5.56 19.12
N SER A 87 29.96 6.84 19.51
CA SER A 87 29.77 7.95 18.55
C SER A 87 30.90 8.00 17.51
N LYS A 88 32.16 7.97 17.96
CA LYS A 88 33.31 7.98 17.04
C LYS A 88 33.43 6.69 16.24
N ALA A 89 33.03 5.56 16.83
CA ALA A 89 32.99 4.29 16.14
C ALA A 89 32.02 4.33 14.94
N TYR A 90 30.79 4.85 15.13
CA TYR A 90 29.82 5.04 14.06
C TYR A 90 30.36 5.98 12.96
N GLU A 91 30.88 7.15 13.33
CA GLU A 91 31.44 8.12 12.38
C GLU A 91 32.53 7.50 11.50
N ARG A 92 33.47 6.76 12.10
CA ARG A 92 34.57 6.12 11.37
C ARG A 92 34.10 4.97 10.49
N LEU A 93 33.14 4.17 10.95
CA LEU A 93 32.59 3.08 10.14
C LEU A 93 31.80 3.63 8.93
N GLU A 94 31.06 4.72 9.09
CA GLU A 94 30.42 5.42 7.97
C GLU A 94 31.47 5.97 7.00
N GLU A 95 32.61 6.47 7.49
CA GLU A 95 33.74 6.86 6.64
C GLU A 95 34.33 5.66 5.87
N VAL A 96 34.41 4.47 6.48
CA VAL A 96 34.85 3.24 5.77
C VAL A 96 33.90 2.92 4.62
N LEU A 97 32.59 2.92 4.86
CA LEU A 97 31.58 2.62 3.84
C LEU A 97 31.65 3.58 2.64
N ASN A 98 32.07 4.82 2.86
CA ASN A 98 32.15 5.86 1.82
C ASN A 98 33.54 5.99 1.17
N SER A 99 34.58 5.35 1.72
CA SER A 99 35.97 5.59 1.30
C SER A 99 36.60 4.46 0.49
N THR A 100 36.03 3.25 0.49
CA THR A 100 36.63 2.09 -0.19
C THR A 100 35.61 1.21 -0.90
N ASP A 101 36.05 0.54 -1.97
CA ASP A 101 35.32 -0.54 -2.64
C ASP A 101 35.84 -1.93 -2.26
N ASN A 102 36.84 -2.01 -1.35
CA ASN A 102 37.40 -3.27 -0.89
C ASN A 102 36.37 -4.06 -0.09
N GLN A 103 35.88 -5.17 -0.66
CA GLN A 103 34.79 -5.95 -0.06
C GLN A 103 35.14 -6.58 1.29
N VAL A 104 36.41 -6.93 1.53
CA VAL A 104 36.84 -7.53 2.80
C VAL A 104 36.82 -6.48 3.92
N GLU A 105 37.33 -5.27 3.65
CA GLU A 105 37.30 -4.19 4.65
C GLU A 105 35.88 -3.69 4.93
N LEU A 106 35.01 -3.69 3.92
CA LEU A 106 33.59 -3.39 4.09
C LEU A 106 32.87 -4.49 4.90
N LEU A 107 33.21 -5.77 4.70
CA LEU A 107 32.69 -6.87 5.53
C LEU A 107 33.10 -6.69 7.00
N ILE A 108 34.36 -6.33 7.25
CA ILE A 108 34.84 -6.06 8.61
C ILE A 108 34.07 -4.88 9.24
N ALA A 109 33.83 -3.81 8.47
CA ALA A 109 33.02 -2.69 8.94
C ALA A 109 31.58 -3.11 9.29
N ASP A 110 30.92 -3.92 8.44
CA ASP A 110 29.59 -4.46 8.71
C ASP A 110 29.57 -5.31 10.00
N VAL A 111 30.58 -6.15 10.23
CA VAL A 111 30.72 -6.94 11.47
C VAL A 111 30.97 -6.04 12.69
N GLN A 112 31.72 -4.95 12.56
CA GLN A 112 31.91 -3.99 13.64
C GLN A 112 30.64 -3.19 13.95
N PHE A 113 29.83 -2.85 12.94
CA PHE A 113 28.49 -2.31 13.15
C PHE A 113 27.58 -3.31 13.89
N MET A 114 27.62 -4.60 13.51
CA MET A 114 26.90 -5.64 14.25
C MET A 114 27.32 -5.64 15.73
N ARG A 115 28.62 -5.55 16.02
CA ARG A 115 29.11 -5.50 17.41
C ARG A 115 28.66 -4.25 18.16
N LEU A 116 28.64 -3.06 17.53
CA LEU A 116 28.08 -1.84 18.14
C LEU A 116 26.60 -2.05 18.49
N CYS A 117 25.82 -2.52 17.53
CA CYS A 117 24.40 -2.75 17.71
C CYS A 117 24.13 -3.78 18.83
N GLN A 118 24.96 -4.84 18.89
CA GLN A 118 24.91 -5.83 19.96
C GLN A 118 25.23 -5.21 21.34
N ARG A 119 26.21 -4.30 21.44
CA ARG A 119 26.56 -3.65 22.71
C ARG A 119 25.50 -2.67 23.19
N GLU A 120 24.85 -1.95 22.28
CA GLU A 120 23.78 -1.00 22.59
C GLU A 120 22.38 -1.63 22.62
N SER A 121 22.30 -2.96 22.42
CA SER A 121 21.04 -3.73 22.30
C SER A 121 20.08 -3.18 21.21
N ARG A 122 20.65 -2.63 20.13
CA ARG A 122 19.96 -2.18 18.91
C ARG A 122 19.64 -3.36 18.00
N ASN A 123 18.70 -4.19 18.44
CA ASN A 123 18.42 -5.50 17.84
C ASN A 123 17.95 -5.43 16.38
N LYS A 124 17.30 -4.35 15.95
CA LYS A 124 16.85 -4.20 14.55
C LYS A 124 18.03 -3.89 13.63
N GLU A 125 18.82 -2.89 14.00
CA GLU A 125 19.99 -2.45 13.24
C GLU A 125 21.02 -3.57 13.16
N PHE A 126 21.16 -4.38 14.21
CA PHE A 126 22.00 -5.58 14.19
C PHE A 126 21.69 -6.46 12.97
N TYR A 127 20.40 -6.73 12.70
CA TYR A 127 20.00 -7.56 11.56
C TYR A 127 20.22 -6.87 10.21
N ASP A 128 20.10 -5.55 10.15
CA ASP A 128 20.42 -4.79 8.93
C ASP A 128 21.89 -4.96 8.53
N TYR A 129 22.81 -4.92 9.51
CA TYR A 129 24.23 -5.15 9.25
C TYR A 129 24.58 -6.63 9.10
N TYR A 130 23.89 -7.53 9.81
CA TYR A 130 24.02 -8.97 9.64
C TYR A 130 23.72 -9.40 8.20
N GLU A 131 22.61 -8.94 7.60
CA GLU A 131 22.26 -9.27 6.22
C GLU A 131 23.29 -8.71 5.22
N LYS A 132 23.81 -7.48 5.45
CA LYS A 132 24.90 -6.90 4.65
C LYS A 132 26.16 -7.75 4.73
N ALA A 133 26.56 -8.16 5.92
CA ALA A 133 27.72 -9.02 6.15
C ALA A 133 27.55 -10.39 5.47
N VAL A 134 26.38 -11.04 5.62
CA VAL A 134 26.07 -12.31 4.94
C VAL A 134 26.15 -12.16 3.42
N TRP A 135 25.59 -11.09 2.87
CA TRP A 135 25.63 -10.83 1.44
C TRP A 135 27.06 -10.63 0.93
N ARG A 136 27.88 -9.83 1.64
CA ARG A 136 29.30 -9.63 1.29
C ARG A 136 30.10 -10.92 1.42
N LEU A 137 29.86 -11.70 2.48
CA LEU A 137 30.51 -12.99 2.69
C LEU A 137 30.26 -13.93 1.50
N ARG A 138 29.00 -14.07 1.06
CA ARG A 138 28.65 -14.89 -0.12
C ARG A 138 29.33 -14.38 -1.39
N ARG A 139 29.32 -13.07 -1.62
CA ARG A 139 29.96 -12.45 -2.79
C ARG A 139 31.47 -12.67 -2.81
N ILE A 140 32.16 -12.50 -1.68
CA ILE A 140 33.60 -12.73 -1.58
C ILE A 140 33.93 -14.21 -1.79
N GLN A 141 33.06 -15.11 -1.32
CA GLN A 141 33.24 -16.56 -1.46
C GLN A 141 33.22 -17.02 -2.93
N GLU A 142 32.48 -16.34 -3.81
CA GLU A 142 32.48 -16.62 -5.25
C GLU A 142 33.86 -16.35 -5.90
N ASP A 143 34.58 -15.35 -5.40
CA ASP A 143 35.89 -14.88 -5.92
C ASP A 143 37.07 -15.21 -4.99
N GLU A 144 36.89 -16.10 -4.00
CA GLU A 144 37.85 -16.32 -2.90
C GLU A 144 39.26 -16.72 -3.39
N ARG A 145 39.32 -17.41 -4.54
CA ARG A 145 40.58 -17.84 -5.18
C ARG A 145 41.43 -16.68 -5.71
N LEU A 146 40.82 -15.52 -5.93
CA LEU A 146 41.49 -14.32 -6.46
C LEU A 146 42.04 -13.41 -5.35
N LEU A 147 41.76 -13.73 -4.08
CA LEU A 147 42.26 -12.96 -2.95
C LEU A 147 43.78 -13.09 -2.80
N SER A 148 44.45 -11.97 -2.57
CA SER A 148 45.87 -11.96 -2.19
C SER A 148 46.08 -12.63 -0.84
N GLU A 149 47.29 -13.13 -0.56
CA GLU A 149 47.59 -13.77 0.73
C GLU A 149 47.31 -12.85 1.94
N ARG A 150 47.50 -11.54 1.79
CA ARG A 150 47.14 -10.57 2.83
C ARG A 150 45.62 -10.46 3.01
N MET A 151 44.87 -10.42 1.92
CA MET A 151 43.40 -10.42 1.98
C MET A 151 42.83 -11.72 2.53
N LYS A 152 43.45 -12.87 2.27
CA LYS A 152 43.07 -14.14 2.90
C LYS A 152 43.19 -14.08 4.42
N ARG A 153 44.29 -13.52 4.95
CA ARG A 153 44.43 -13.31 6.41
C ARG A 153 43.35 -12.39 6.96
N ARG A 154 43.06 -11.27 6.29
CA ARG A 154 41.96 -10.36 6.66
C ARG A 154 40.60 -11.08 6.61
N MET A 155 40.41 -11.97 5.65
CA MET A 155 39.18 -12.77 5.51
C MET A 155 39.01 -13.79 6.64
N VAL A 156 40.09 -14.41 7.11
CA VAL A 156 40.06 -15.29 8.30
C VAL A 156 39.51 -14.52 9.50
N TYR A 157 40.04 -13.32 9.77
CA TYR A 157 39.52 -12.44 10.82
C TYR A 157 38.04 -12.07 10.62
N ALA A 158 37.68 -11.57 9.43
CA ALA A 158 36.33 -11.12 9.15
C ALA A 158 35.29 -12.25 9.34
N ARG A 159 35.60 -13.45 8.84
CA ARG A 159 34.72 -14.62 8.91
C ARG A 159 34.57 -15.15 10.34
N SER A 160 35.67 -15.29 11.08
CA SER A 160 35.60 -15.74 12.47
C SER A 160 34.87 -14.73 13.35
N GLU A 161 35.18 -13.43 13.18
CA GLU A 161 34.55 -12.36 13.95
C GLU A 161 33.04 -12.29 13.67
N PHE A 162 32.61 -12.44 12.41
CA PHE A 162 31.19 -12.50 12.03
C PHE A 162 30.44 -13.60 12.80
N TYR A 163 30.94 -14.83 12.80
CA TYR A 163 30.29 -15.95 13.48
C TYR A 163 30.33 -15.81 15.00
N ILE A 164 31.43 -15.29 15.56
CA ILE A 164 31.55 -15.03 17.00
C ILE A 164 30.56 -13.96 17.44
N VAL A 165 30.51 -12.81 16.77
CA VAL A 165 29.56 -11.73 17.10
C VAL A 165 28.12 -12.20 16.95
N THR A 166 27.82 -12.99 15.92
CA THR A 166 26.50 -13.59 15.71
C THR A 166 26.11 -14.54 16.85
N SER A 167 27.04 -15.40 17.28
CA SER A 167 26.81 -16.31 18.41
C SER A 167 26.56 -15.55 19.70
N ILE A 168 27.42 -14.57 20.02
CA ILE A 168 27.29 -13.74 21.22
C ILE A 168 25.95 -13.01 21.24
N TYR A 169 25.54 -12.42 20.11
CA TYR A 169 24.24 -11.77 19.99
C TYR A 169 23.10 -12.75 20.33
N TYR A 170 23.07 -13.92 19.68
CA TYR A 170 22.05 -14.93 19.93
C TYR A 170 22.04 -15.42 21.37
N PHE A 171 23.20 -15.58 22.00
CA PHE A 171 23.30 -15.92 23.41
C PHE A 171 22.64 -14.85 24.30
N TYR A 172 22.97 -13.57 24.12
CA TYR A 172 22.40 -12.49 24.94
C TYR A 172 20.91 -12.29 24.73
N VAL A 173 20.42 -12.46 23.49
CA VAL A 173 18.97 -12.40 23.29
C VAL A 173 18.27 -13.63 23.88
N GLY A 174 18.96 -14.75 24.17
CA GLY A 174 18.35 -15.96 24.76
C GLY A 174 17.99 -17.04 23.73
N LEU A 175 18.63 -16.99 22.56
CA LEU A 175 18.47 -17.96 21.48
C LEU A 175 19.67 -18.93 21.46
N GLU A 176 19.65 -19.92 22.36
CA GLU A 176 20.76 -20.86 22.56
C GLU A 176 21.11 -21.66 21.29
N GLN A 177 20.13 -22.25 20.61
CA GLN A 177 20.39 -23.07 19.43
C GLN A 177 20.97 -22.27 18.25
N PRO A 178 20.42 -21.09 17.88
CA PRO A 178 21.08 -20.20 16.92
C PRO A 178 22.50 -19.79 17.33
N SER A 179 22.76 -19.54 18.62
CA SER A 179 24.11 -19.23 19.10
C SER A 179 25.09 -20.38 18.85
N VAL A 180 24.73 -21.59 19.24
CA VAL A 180 25.53 -22.80 19.04
C VAL A 180 25.79 -23.04 17.54
N ASN A 181 24.78 -22.85 16.70
CA ASN A 181 24.90 -23.05 15.26
C ASN A 181 25.82 -22.03 14.59
N ALA A 182 25.87 -20.78 15.07
CA ALA A 182 26.78 -19.77 14.54
C ALA A 182 28.26 -20.19 14.74
N LEU A 183 28.65 -20.65 15.95
CA LEU A 183 30.02 -21.09 16.23
C LEU A 183 30.41 -22.40 15.53
N LYS A 184 29.45 -23.30 15.25
CA LYS A 184 29.72 -24.53 14.47
C LYS A 184 30.26 -24.24 13.06
N ASN A 185 30.05 -23.05 12.51
CA ASN A 185 30.60 -22.66 11.22
C ASN A 185 32.11 -22.33 11.28
N ILE A 186 32.69 -22.23 12.47
CA ILE A 186 34.13 -22.07 12.66
C ILE A 186 34.75 -23.44 12.83
N ASN A 187 35.65 -23.81 11.91
CA ASN A 187 36.46 -25.02 12.05
C ASN A 187 37.65 -24.75 12.99
N PRO A 188 37.70 -25.32 14.21
CA PRO A 188 38.79 -25.10 15.16
C PRO A 188 40.14 -25.68 14.69
N ASP A 189 40.11 -26.67 13.79
CA ASP A 189 41.29 -27.31 13.20
C ASP A 189 41.65 -26.72 11.82
N GLY A 190 41.00 -25.62 11.43
CA GLY A 190 41.15 -24.96 10.15
C GLY A 190 42.00 -23.69 10.18
N GLU A 191 41.71 -22.79 9.24
CA GLU A 191 42.47 -21.55 9.02
C GLU A 191 42.48 -20.58 10.20
N ILE A 192 41.53 -20.68 11.15
CA ILE A 192 41.48 -19.83 12.33
C ILE A 192 42.74 -19.94 13.20
N GLN A 193 43.44 -21.09 13.18
CA GLN A 193 44.70 -21.26 13.93
C GLN A 193 45.83 -20.35 13.41
N THR A 194 45.72 -19.85 12.17
CA THR A 194 46.68 -18.87 11.63
C THR A 194 46.55 -17.50 12.28
N ASP A 195 45.41 -17.22 12.91
CA ASP A 195 45.14 -16.01 13.68
C ASP A 195 44.91 -16.36 15.16
N ILE A 196 45.98 -16.30 15.94
CA ILE A 196 45.96 -16.66 17.36
C ILE A 196 44.94 -15.80 18.14
N GLY A 197 44.76 -14.52 17.79
CA GLY A 197 43.82 -13.65 18.48
C GLY A 197 42.37 -14.12 18.30
N GLN A 198 42.02 -14.54 17.09
CA GLN A 198 40.70 -15.10 16.78
C GLN A 198 40.51 -16.51 17.32
N PHE A 199 41.55 -17.34 17.30
CA PHE A 199 41.49 -18.67 17.90
C PHE A 199 41.26 -18.59 19.42
N LEU A 200 41.92 -17.67 20.13
CA LEU A 200 41.65 -17.41 21.55
C LEU A 200 40.22 -16.94 21.79
N SER A 201 39.71 -16.06 20.92
CA SER A 201 38.31 -15.61 20.96
C SER A 201 37.35 -16.79 20.84
N TYR A 202 37.58 -17.69 19.89
CA TYR A 202 36.79 -18.91 19.74
C TYR A 202 36.82 -19.79 21.00
N LEU A 203 38.01 -20.10 21.53
CA LEU A 203 38.16 -20.94 22.73
C LEU A 203 37.42 -20.34 23.93
N TYR A 204 37.53 -19.03 24.14
CA TYR A 204 36.82 -18.33 25.19
C TYR A 204 35.30 -18.43 25.01
N ASN A 205 34.78 -18.16 23.81
CA ASN A 205 33.33 -18.22 23.57
C ASN A 205 32.76 -19.62 23.72
N VAL A 206 33.51 -20.67 23.36
CA VAL A 206 33.09 -22.06 23.62
C VAL A 206 33.08 -22.37 25.13
N GLY A 207 34.06 -21.86 25.88
CA GLY A 207 34.21 -22.13 27.31
C GLY A 207 33.32 -21.29 28.23
N ALA A 208 32.94 -20.06 27.84
CA ALA A 208 32.14 -19.15 28.68
C ALA A 208 30.77 -18.76 28.07
N GLY A 209 30.51 -19.12 26.81
CA GLY A 209 29.32 -18.68 26.07
C GLY A 209 28.12 -19.65 26.12
N GLY A 210 28.14 -20.66 27.01
CA GLY A 210 27.04 -21.64 27.12
C GLY A 210 26.81 -22.48 25.85
N ILE A 211 27.89 -22.74 25.10
CA ILE A 211 27.83 -23.38 23.78
C ILE A 211 27.73 -24.92 23.90
N ILE A 212 28.21 -25.47 25.02
CA ILE A 212 28.25 -26.91 25.26
C ILE A 212 26.95 -27.32 25.92
N THR A 213 25.99 -27.80 25.12
CA THR A 213 24.65 -28.19 25.61
C THR A 213 24.49 -29.70 25.85
N ASN A 214 25.49 -30.51 25.49
CA ASN A 214 25.40 -31.98 25.50
C ASN A 214 26.17 -32.58 26.69
N GLY A 215 25.45 -33.21 27.62
CA GLY A 215 26.01 -33.94 28.76
C GLY A 215 25.27 -33.65 30.06
N THR A 216 25.76 -34.19 31.18
CA THR A 216 25.35 -33.73 32.51
C THR A 216 25.95 -32.34 32.81
N GLN A 217 25.40 -31.61 33.77
CA GLN A 217 25.95 -30.30 34.14
C GLN A 217 27.43 -30.36 34.57
N GLU A 218 27.84 -31.46 35.21
CA GLU A 218 29.23 -31.70 35.60
C GLU A 218 30.14 -31.89 34.37
N GLU A 219 29.69 -32.68 33.38
CA GLU A 219 30.42 -32.87 32.12
C GLU A 219 30.52 -31.58 31.30
N ILE A 220 29.47 -30.76 31.30
CA ILE A 220 29.45 -29.45 30.64
C ILE A 220 30.49 -28.53 31.31
N ASN A 221 30.40 -28.36 32.64
CA ASN A 221 31.33 -27.53 33.41
C ASN A 221 32.79 -27.97 33.21
N GLN A 222 33.06 -29.27 33.16
CA GLN A 222 34.40 -29.79 32.93
C GLN A 222 34.93 -29.42 31.54
N LYS A 223 34.13 -29.61 30.48
CA LYS A 223 34.55 -29.25 29.12
C LYS A 223 34.76 -27.74 28.98
N GLU A 224 33.86 -26.93 29.51
CA GLU A 224 33.97 -25.47 29.52
C GLU A 224 35.25 -25.01 30.22
N PHE A 225 35.55 -25.61 31.38
CA PHE A 225 36.80 -25.37 32.11
C PHE A 225 38.05 -25.72 31.28
N ASP A 226 38.06 -26.86 30.57
CA ASP A 226 39.19 -27.27 29.72
C ASP A 226 39.47 -26.25 28.60
N TYR A 227 38.42 -25.73 27.95
CA TYR A 227 38.54 -24.69 26.92
C TYR A 227 39.12 -23.39 27.50
N LEU A 228 38.66 -22.97 28.69
CA LEU A 228 39.13 -21.76 29.35
C LEU A 228 40.58 -21.87 29.82
N ILE A 229 40.99 -23.02 30.37
CA ILE A 229 42.40 -23.28 30.72
C ILE A 229 43.28 -23.24 29.48
N ARG A 230 42.85 -23.87 28.38
CA ARG A 230 43.59 -23.82 27.10
C ARG A 230 43.73 -22.38 26.59
N CYS A 231 42.67 -21.59 26.68
CA CYS A 231 42.69 -20.16 26.31
C CYS A 231 43.67 -19.36 27.21
N TYR A 232 43.67 -19.60 28.52
CA TYR A 232 44.59 -18.96 29.47
C TYR A 232 46.05 -19.32 29.18
N MET A 233 46.36 -20.60 28.95
CA MET A 233 47.72 -21.04 28.67
C MET A 233 48.26 -20.42 27.36
N LEU A 234 47.47 -20.48 26.29
CA LEU A 234 47.86 -19.93 24.99
C LEU A 234 47.97 -18.40 25.01
N SER A 235 47.05 -17.71 25.70
CA SER A 235 47.10 -16.25 25.82
C SER A 235 48.36 -15.78 26.57
N ARG A 236 48.76 -16.47 27.65
CA ARG A 236 50.03 -16.19 28.33
C ARG A 236 51.25 -16.51 27.47
N GLN A 237 51.26 -17.65 26.78
CA GLN A 237 52.37 -18.05 25.91
C GLN A 237 52.63 -17.04 24.78
N HIS A 238 51.56 -16.49 24.18
CA HIS A 238 51.64 -15.55 23.06
C HIS A 238 51.49 -14.07 23.46
N ASN A 239 51.48 -13.77 24.76
CA ASN A 239 51.37 -12.44 25.34
C ASN A 239 50.12 -11.66 24.87
N TYR A 240 48.93 -12.21 25.17
CA TYR A 240 47.61 -11.61 24.91
C TYR A 240 46.88 -11.30 26.22
N PRO A 241 47.21 -10.18 26.91
CA PRO A 241 46.66 -9.84 28.22
C PRO A 241 45.13 -9.71 28.24
N TYR A 242 44.51 -9.29 27.14
CA TYR A 242 43.05 -9.22 27.04
C TYR A 242 42.41 -10.62 27.18
N TRP A 243 42.95 -11.62 26.48
CA TRP A 243 42.42 -12.99 26.55
C TRP A 243 42.85 -13.72 27.83
N GLU A 244 44.01 -13.37 28.39
CA GLU A 244 44.40 -13.82 29.73
C GLU A 244 43.36 -13.37 30.77
N ALA A 245 42.95 -12.10 30.72
CA ALA A 245 41.94 -11.54 31.62
C ALA A 245 40.57 -12.20 31.43
N ASN A 246 40.09 -12.35 30.18
CA ASN A 246 38.82 -13.02 29.88
C ASN A 246 38.82 -14.47 30.41
N SER A 247 39.91 -15.22 30.19
CA SER A 247 40.01 -16.61 30.64
C SER A 247 39.99 -16.70 32.17
N LEU A 248 40.70 -15.81 32.88
CA LEU A 248 40.67 -15.74 34.35
C LEU A 248 39.27 -15.41 34.89
N GLN A 249 38.54 -14.52 34.21
CA GLN A 249 37.16 -14.19 34.57
C GLN A 249 36.24 -15.40 34.39
N GLY A 250 36.28 -16.08 33.25
CA GLY A 250 35.48 -17.29 33.01
C GLY A 250 35.81 -18.41 34.00
N LEU A 251 37.09 -18.65 34.28
CA LEU A 251 37.52 -19.64 35.29
C LEU A 251 37.01 -19.28 36.68
N SER A 252 37.00 -17.99 37.04
CA SER A 252 36.41 -17.53 38.30
C SER A 252 34.93 -17.90 38.39
N GLU A 253 34.15 -17.69 37.33
CA GLU A 253 32.70 -17.97 37.31
C GLU A 253 32.39 -19.45 37.56
N HIS A 254 33.16 -20.39 36.98
CA HIS A 254 33.00 -21.83 37.25
C HIS A 254 33.36 -22.24 38.68
N LEU A 255 34.26 -21.50 39.35
CA LEU A 255 34.75 -21.82 40.70
C LEU A 255 33.93 -21.14 41.82
N GLN A 256 32.88 -20.37 41.49
CA GLN A 256 32.03 -19.69 42.49
C GLN A 256 31.14 -20.66 43.27
N ASN A 257 30.55 -21.66 42.60
CA ASN A 257 29.70 -22.66 43.26
C ASN A 257 30.57 -23.70 43.97
N LYS A 258 30.34 -23.92 45.27
CA LYS A 258 31.11 -24.88 46.07
C LYS A 258 31.11 -26.30 45.48
N ALA A 259 29.95 -26.83 45.08
CA ALA A 259 29.85 -28.20 44.58
C ALA A 259 30.64 -28.39 43.27
N SER A 260 30.48 -27.47 42.33
CA SER A 260 31.22 -27.50 41.06
C SER A 260 32.71 -27.25 41.26
N ARG A 261 33.08 -26.31 42.14
CA ARG A 261 34.47 -25.98 42.44
C ARG A 261 35.23 -27.18 43.00
N ASP A 262 34.66 -27.86 43.99
CA ASP A 262 35.36 -28.96 44.67
C ASP A 262 35.65 -30.10 43.65
N ILE A 263 34.70 -30.41 42.74
CA ILE A 263 34.87 -31.40 41.65
C ILE A 263 35.92 -30.92 40.62
N LEU A 264 35.82 -29.67 40.16
CA LEU A 264 36.75 -29.14 39.16
C LEU A 264 38.18 -29.08 39.71
N ILE A 265 38.36 -28.77 40.99
CA ILE A 265 39.68 -28.75 41.63
C ILE A 265 40.26 -30.16 41.72
N GLU A 266 39.45 -31.13 42.14
CA GLU A 266 39.88 -32.53 42.27
C GLU A 266 40.32 -33.11 40.92
N HIS A 267 39.52 -32.92 39.87
CA HIS A 267 39.81 -33.48 38.55
C HIS A 267 40.94 -32.76 37.80
N ASN A 268 41.23 -31.49 38.12
CA ASN A 268 42.14 -30.64 37.34
C ASN A 268 43.30 -30.06 38.16
N LEU A 269 43.78 -30.79 39.18
CA LEU A 269 44.79 -30.30 40.13
C LEU A 269 46.01 -29.62 39.48
N PRO A 270 46.64 -30.16 38.41
CA PRO A 270 47.78 -29.48 37.76
C PRO A 270 47.40 -28.11 37.18
N SER A 271 46.24 -28.01 36.54
CA SER A 271 45.71 -26.77 35.96
C SER A 271 45.39 -25.74 37.05
N ILE A 272 44.81 -26.18 38.16
CA ILE A 272 44.51 -25.31 39.32
C ILE A 272 45.79 -24.76 39.94
N GLN A 273 46.81 -25.61 40.13
CA GLN A 273 48.10 -25.15 40.64
C GLN A 273 48.77 -24.14 39.70
N TYR A 274 48.61 -24.31 38.38
CA TYR A 274 49.15 -23.39 37.39
C TYR A 274 48.48 -21.99 37.43
N ILE A 275 47.18 -21.92 37.71
CA ILE A 275 46.46 -20.64 37.79
C ILE A 275 46.53 -19.99 39.18
N ASN A 276 46.68 -20.80 40.25
CA ASN A 276 46.74 -20.36 41.64
C ASN A 276 48.18 -20.00 42.07
N ILE A 277 48.74 -18.96 41.43
CA ILE A 277 50.12 -18.52 41.63
C ILE A 277 50.34 -17.95 43.05
N ASP A 278 49.29 -17.39 43.65
CA ASP A 278 49.33 -16.73 44.97
C ASP A 278 49.09 -17.72 46.13
N HIS A 279 48.95 -19.02 45.85
CA HIS A 279 48.63 -20.05 46.84
C HIS A 279 47.38 -19.74 47.69
N MET A 280 46.35 -19.18 47.05
CA MET A 280 45.09 -18.83 47.70
C MET A 280 44.32 -20.09 48.13
N PRO A 281 43.61 -20.05 49.27
CA PRO A 281 42.66 -21.10 49.62
C PRO A 281 41.58 -21.27 48.54
N ASP A 282 41.09 -22.50 48.34
CA ASP A 282 40.09 -22.84 47.31
C ASP A 282 38.84 -21.95 47.38
N SER A 283 38.41 -21.57 48.59
CA SER A 283 37.25 -20.68 48.79
C SER A 283 37.47 -19.25 48.31
N LEU A 284 38.71 -18.79 48.23
CA LEU A 284 39.08 -17.42 47.82
C LEU A 284 39.68 -17.38 46.41
N LEU A 285 40.00 -18.54 45.82
CA LEU A 285 40.62 -18.65 44.51
C LEU A 285 39.76 -17.95 43.44
N ALA A 286 38.45 -18.18 43.42
CA ALA A 286 37.55 -17.54 42.45
C ALA A 286 37.63 -16.00 42.49
N GLY A 287 37.64 -15.41 43.69
CA GLY A 287 37.76 -13.96 43.87
C GLY A 287 39.14 -13.42 43.47
N ASN A 288 40.22 -14.16 43.76
CA ASN A 288 41.58 -13.79 43.33
C ASN A 288 41.70 -13.76 41.79
N LEU A 289 41.15 -14.76 41.09
CA LEU A 289 41.16 -14.79 39.63
C LEU A 289 40.35 -13.61 39.04
N ALA A 290 39.18 -13.31 39.61
CA ALA A 290 38.37 -12.16 39.20
C ALA A 290 39.09 -10.81 39.42
N GLN A 291 39.79 -10.65 40.56
CA GLN A 291 40.57 -9.44 40.84
C GLN A 291 41.73 -9.27 39.87
N ARG A 292 42.48 -10.35 39.58
CA ARG A 292 43.57 -10.32 38.59
C ARG A 292 43.06 -9.99 37.19
N SER A 293 41.89 -10.53 36.83
CA SER A 293 41.22 -10.19 35.57
C SER A 293 40.88 -8.70 35.50
N LEU A 294 40.27 -8.15 36.55
CA LEU A 294 39.95 -6.73 36.66
C LEU A 294 41.20 -5.85 36.49
N ASP A 295 42.31 -6.20 37.16
CA ASP A 295 43.56 -5.44 37.07
C ASP A 295 44.15 -5.46 35.66
N LEU A 296 44.07 -6.60 34.96
CA LEU A 296 44.51 -6.72 33.57
C LEU A 296 43.63 -5.90 32.62
N PHE A 297 42.31 -5.94 32.76
CA PHE A 297 41.41 -5.13 31.93
C PHE A 297 41.55 -3.64 32.20
N GLN A 298 41.82 -3.23 33.44
CA GLN A 298 42.13 -1.83 33.78
C GLN A 298 43.41 -1.35 33.09
N LYS A 299 44.46 -2.19 33.08
CA LYS A 299 45.71 -1.89 32.37
C LYS A 299 45.54 -1.85 30.85
N TYR A 300 44.70 -2.75 30.31
CA TYR A 300 44.41 -2.81 28.88
C TYR A 300 43.52 -1.66 28.41
N GLY A 301 42.57 -1.22 29.24
CA GLY A 301 41.68 -0.07 28.99
C GLY A 301 40.32 -0.42 28.36
N ASP A 302 39.81 -1.63 28.56
CA ASP A 302 38.48 -2.05 28.09
C ASP A 302 37.40 -1.70 29.13
N VAL A 303 36.54 -0.73 28.80
CA VAL A 303 35.52 -0.23 29.72
C VAL A 303 34.43 -1.26 30.01
N TYR A 304 34.03 -2.02 28.98
CA TYR A 304 32.97 -3.02 29.09
C TYR A 304 33.40 -4.17 30.01
N GLN A 305 34.60 -4.70 29.78
CA GLN A 305 35.15 -5.82 30.53
C GLN A 305 35.55 -5.45 31.95
N ILE A 306 35.96 -4.20 32.20
CA ILE A 306 36.18 -3.69 33.57
C ILE A 306 34.87 -3.77 34.37
N ALA A 307 33.75 -3.30 33.81
CA ALA A 307 32.44 -3.38 34.48
C ALA A 307 31.98 -4.84 34.66
N GLY A 308 32.19 -5.69 33.64
CA GLY A 308 31.95 -7.13 33.74
C GLY A 308 32.76 -7.79 34.85
N SER A 309 34.03 -7.40 35.03
CA SER A 309 34.91 -7.96 36.06
C SER A 309 34.51 -7.52 37.46
N TYR A 310 34.05 -6.27 37.65
CA TYR A 310 33.45 -5.85 38.92
C TYR A 310 32.20 -6.66 39.26
N ARG A 311 31.36 -6.97 38.26
CA ARG A 311 30.18 -7.84 38.45
C ARG A 311 30.59 -9.26 38.87
N THR A 312 31.55 -9.87 38.18
CA THR A 312 32.07 -11.20 38.56
C THR A 312 32.67 -11.20 39.97
N LEU A 313 33.48 -10.19 40.30
CA LEU A 313 34.08 -10.03 41.63
C LEU A 313 33.01 -9.82 42.73
N ALA A 314 31.96 -9.06 42.43
CA ALA A 314 30.82 -8.91 43.34
C ALA A 314 30.12 -10.24 43.62
N SER A 315 29.95 -11.08 42.60
CA SER A 315 29.40 -12.44 42.75
C SER A 315 30.28 -13.29 43.68
N CYS A 316 31.61 -13.23 43.51
CA CYS A 316 32.55 -13.91 44.41
C CYS A 316 32.39 -13.44 45.87
N TYR A 317 32.30 -12.13 46.11
CA TYR A 317 32.08 -11.58 47.46
C TYR A 317 30.73 -12.01 48.04
N TRP A 318 29.67 -12.04 47.22
CA TRP A 318 28.36 -12.51 47.63
C TRP A 318 28.38 -13.98 48.07
N HIS A 319 29.09 -14.84 47.33
CA HIS A 319 29.23 -16.27 47.65
C HIS A 319 29.97 -16.56 48.96
N ILE A 320 30.85 -15.66 49.41
CA ILE A 320 31.50 -15.74 50.72
C ILE A 320 30.79 -14.91 51.81
N HIS A 321 29.58 -14.42 51.51
CA HIS A 321 28.74 -13.60 52.39
C HIS A 321 29.30 -12.21 52.75
N ASP A 322 30.23 -11.67 51.96
CA ASP A 322 30.73 -10.29 52.09
C ASP A 322 29.90 -9.32 51.22
N TYR A 323 28.65 -9.10 51.62
CA TYR A 323 27.71 -8.24 50.88
C TYR A 323 28.15 -6.78 50.75
N PRO A 324 28.80 -6.13 51.75
CA PRO A 324 29.32 -4.78 51.59
C PRO A 324 30.36 -4.66 50.48
N SER A 325 31.31 -5.59 50.37
CA SER A 325 32.30 -5.59 49.29
C SER A 325 31.65 -5.85 47.93
N ALA A 326 30.66 -6.76 47.87
CA ALA A 326 29.86 -6.99 46.66
C ALA A 326 29.14 -5.71 46.20
N LEU A 327 28.53 -4.99 47.14
CA LEU A 327 27.83 -3.73 46.86
C LEU A 327 28.79 -2.67 46.30
N ILE A 328 29.96 -2.49 46.90
CA ILE A 328 30.99 -1.54 46.43
C ILE A 328 31.42 -1.88 44.99
N CYS A 329 31.63 -3.16 44.69
CA CYS A 329 32.01 -3.60 43.35
C CYS A 329 30.95 -3.25 42.31
N LEU A 330 29.68 -3.55 42.57
CA LEU A 330 28.57 -3.25 41.65
C LEU A 330 28.33 -1.74 41.49
N GLN A 331 28.46 -0.97 42.57
CA GLN A 331 28.39 0.49 42.48
C GLN A 331 29.56 1.07 41.67
N ASN A 332 30.77 0.53 41.84
CA ASN A 332 31.93 0.91 41.04
C ASN A 332 31.75 0.57 39.56
N ALA A 333 31.13 -0.58 39.24
CA ALA A 333 30.82 -0.97 37.87
C ALA A 333 29.96 0.09 37.15
N LEU A 334 28.99 0.70 37.84
CA LEU A 334 28.10 1.72 37.27
C LEU A 334 28.65 3.15 37.36
N ARG A 335 29.35 3.50 38.45
CA ARG A 335 29.72 4.89 38.76
C ARG A 335 31.11 5.29 38.28
N LYS A 336 32.06 4.35 38.21
CA LYS A 336 33.47 4.67 37.90
C LYS A 336 33.64 5.15 36.45
N ASN A 337 32.86 4.59 35.52
CA ASN A 337 32.80 5.06 34.15
C ASN A 337 31.35 5.02 33.64
N ARG A 338 30.74 6.19 33.45
CA ARG A 338 29.34 6.31 33.00
C ARG A 338 29.13 5.90 31.54
N ALA A 339 30.19 5.71 30.75
CA ALA A 339 30.07 5.18 29.40
C ALA A 339 29.38 3.81 29.35
N ILE A 340 29.37 3.07 30.47
CA ILE A 340 28.67 1.79 30.61
C ILE A 340 27.14 1.90 30.45
N GLU A 341 26.56 3.09 30.67
CA GLU A 341 25.13 3.35 30.45
C GLU A 341 24.71 3.12 28.99
N GLN A 342 25.67 3.12 28.05
CA GLN A 342 25.45 2.79 26.64
C GLN A 342 25.32 1.27 26.39
N ALA A 343 25.50 0.41 27.41
CA ALA A 343 25.39 -1.04 27.31
C ALA A 343 24.26 -1.60 28.20
N PRO A 344 22.99 -1.48 27.77
CA PRO A 344 21.84 -1.74 28.63
C PRO A 344 21.76 -3.18 29.13
N ASP A 345 22.16 -4.19 28.33
CA ASP A 345 22.19 -5.60 28.77
C ASP A 345 23.13 -5.83 29.97
N LEU A 346 24.34 -5.26 29.93
CA LEU A 346 25.29 -5.40 31.03
C LEU A 346 24.83 -4.60 32.26
N VAL A 347 24.26 -3.41 32.06
CA VAL A 347 23.68 -2.62 33.15
C VAL A 347 22.51 -3.37 33.79
N ALA A 348 21.65 -4.03 33.00
CA ALA A 348 20.55 -4.84 33.51
C ALA A 348 21.07 -5.97 34.40
N SER A 349 22.11 -6.69 33.97
CA SER A 349 22.75 -7.74 34.77
C SER A 349 23.34 -7.21 36.09
N ILE A 350 23.97 -6.02 36.07
CA ILE A 350 24.49 -5.37 37.29
C ILE A 350 23.35 -4.94 38.21
N ARG A 351 22.25 -4.43 37.67
CA ARG A 351 21.04 -4.03 38.43
C ARG A 351 20.35 -5.22 39.08
N GLU A 352 20.25 -6.34 38.37
CA GLU A 352 19.74 -7.60 38.93
C GLU A 352 20.58 -8.03 40.14
N GLN A 353 21.91 -8.08 40.02
CA GLN A 353 22.78 -8.43 41.13
C GLN A 353 22.71 -7.43 42.30
N LEU A 354 22.57 -6.12 42.01
CA LEU A 354 22.34 -5.12 43.04
C LEU A 354 21.06 -5.40 43.82
N SER A 355 19.98 -5.84 43.14
CA SER A 355 18.74 -6.20 43.83
C SER A 355 18.95 -7.36 44.81
N VAL A 356 19.71 -8.38 44.39
CA VAL A 356 20.05 -9.54 45.24
C VAL A 356 20.94 -9.12 46.41
N VAL A 357 21.95 -8.29 46.19
CA VAL A 357 22.85 -7.80 47.26
C VAL A 357 22.10 -6.94 48.28
N TYR A 358 21.27 -5.98 47.84
CA TYR A 358 20.47 -5.17 48.75
C TYR A 358 19.46 -6.02 49.52
N SER A 359 18.82 -7.00 48.87
CA SER A 359 17.97 -7.96 49.58
C SER A 359 18.76 -8.72 50.63
N SER A 360 19.95 -9.23 50.29
CA SER A 360 20.84 -9.93 51.25
C SER A 360 21.23 -9.09 52.46
N MET A 361 21.24 -7.76 52.31
CA MET A 361 21.48 -6.79 53.38
C MET A 361 20.20 -6.34 54.12
N ASN A 362 19.04 -6.91 53.78
CA ASN A 362 17.70 -6.54 54.23
C ASN A 362 17.30 -5.08 53.89
N ASP A 363 17.87 -4.49 52.84
CA ASP A 363 17.43 -3.21 52.27
C ASP A 363 16.43 -3.46 51.14
N LYS A 364 15.16 -3.60 51.52
CA LYS A 364 14.07 -3.91 50.58
C LYS A 364 13.83 -2.79 49.57
N GLN A 365 13.90 -1.53 50.00
CA GLN A 365 13.61 -0.40 49.13
C GLN A 365 14.66 -0.28 48.01
N ALA A 366 15.95 -0.40 48.34
CA ALA A 366 17.00 -0.39 47.33
C ALA A 366 16.98 -1.65 46.45
N SER A 367 16.61 -2.80 47.01
CA SER A 367 16.41 -4.04 46.26
C SER A 367 15.34 -3.85 45.18
N ASP A 368 14.16 -3.36 45.56
CA ASP A 368 13.03 -3.19 44.65
C ASP A 368 13.31 -2.12 43.59
N PHE A 369 13.99 -1.03 43.95
CA PHE A 369 14.44 -0.02 43.00
C PHE A 369 15.31 -0.63 41.89
N ASN A 370 16.33 -1.42 42.27
CA ASN A 370 17.23 -2.02 41.28
C ASN A 370 16.55 -3.14 40.48
N ARG A 371 15.63 -3.89 41.08
CA ARG A 371 14.84 -4.89 40.36
C ARG A 371 13.93 -4.26 39.31
N ASN A 372 13.24 -3.17 39.66
CA ASN A 372 12.40 -2.45 38.70
C ASN A 372 13.24 -1.86 37.57
N ALA A 373 14.38 -1.24 37.89
CA ALA A 373 15.31 -0.76 36.87
C ALA A 373 15.85 -1.89 35.96
N TYR A 374 16.08 -3.09 36.51
CA TYR A 374 16.43 -4.28 35.72
C TYR A 374 15.30 -4.67 34.76
N LEU A 375 14.05 -4.71 35.23
CA LEU A 375 12.89 -5.04 34.40
C LEU A 375 12.63 -4.00 33.31
N ASP A 376 12.75 -2.71 33.63
CA ASP A 376 12.62 -1.61 32.67
C ASP A 376 13.67 -1.73 31.55
N LEU A 377 14.91 -2.11 31.90
CA LEU A 377 15.97 -2.35 30.91
C LEU A 377 15.69 -3.61 30.07
N GLN A 378 15.16 -4.69 30.67
CA GLN A 378 14.76 -5.90 29.94
C GLN A 378 13.64 -5.63 28.92
N GLU A 379 12.75 -4.68 29.19
CA GLU A 379 11.74 -4.23 28.24
C GLU A 379 12.35 -3.49 27.04
N GLN A 380 13.37 -2.66 27.27
CA GLN A 380 14.09 -1.96 26.21
C GLN A 380 14.88 -2.91 25.30
N THR A 381 15.49 -3.95 25.87
CA THR A 381 16.31 -4.95 25.17
C THR A 381 15.47 -6.02 24.47
N ARG A 382 14.19 -5.72 24.15
CA ARG A 382 13.18 -6.67 23.63
C ARG A 382 13.75 -7.57 22.53
N GLN A 383 13.47 -8.86 22.68
CA GLN A 383 13.93 -9.92 21.78
C GLN A 383 13.36 -9.79 20.35
N ASP A 384 14.21 -10.19 19.41
CA ASP A 384 14.02 -10.45 17.97
C ASP A 384 13.21 -9.45 17.12
N ARG A 385 13.91 -8.42 16.64
CA ARG A 385 13.42 -7.49 15.61
C ARG A 385 13.81 -7.92 14.19
N TYR A 386 14.18 -9.20 13.96
CA TYR A 386 14.55 -9.70 12.64
C TYR A 386 13.48 -9.39 11.59
N PHE A 387 12.22 -9.71 11.89
CA PHE A 387 11.12 -9.45 10.97
C PHE A 387 10.87 -7.94 10.77
N GLU A 388 11.21 -7.06 11.72
CA GLU A 388 11.13 -5.60 11.56
C GLU A 388 12.22 -5.06 10.62
N SER A 389 13.45 -5.57 10.74
CA SER A 389 14.54 -5.28 9.81
C SER A 389 14.19 -5.79 8.41
N ARG A 390 13.76 -7.05 8.29
CA ARG A 390 13.41 -7.66 7.00
C ARG A 390 12.25 -6.95 6.31
N ALA A 391 11.22 -6.56 7.06
CA ALA A 391 10.12 -5.75 6.55
C ALA A 391 10.60 -4.41 6.00
N GLY A 392 11.47 -3.70 6.73
CA GLY A 392 12.05 -2.43 6.29
C GLY A 392 12.89 -2.55 5.01
N GLN A 393 13.69 -3.61 4.89
CA GLN A 393 14.48 -3.88 3.68
C GLN A 393 13.58 -4.14 2.47
N LEU A 394 12.56 -4.99 2.62
CA LEU A 394 11.61 -5.30 1.57
C LEU A 394 10.81 -4.06 1.12
N GLU A 395 10.52 -3.14 2.04
CA GLU A 395 9.89 -1.87 1.71
C GLU A 395 10.83 -0.97 0.86
N GLN A 396 12.11 -0.90 1.21
CA GLN A 396 13.11 -0.13 0.45
C GLN A 396 13.33 -0.70 -0.95
N THR A 397 13.50 -2.02 -1.10
CA THR A 397 13.61 -2.65 -2.43
C THR A 397 12.34 -2.47 -3.24
N SER A 398 11.15 -2.61 -2.62
CA SER A 398 9.87 -2.35 -3.27
C SER A 398 9.75 -0.92 -3.81
N LYS A 399 10.28 0.09 -3.10
CA LYS A 399 10.36 1.50 -3.55
C LYS A 399 11.32 1.66 -4.72
N GLN A 400 12.51 1.07 -4.66
CA GLN A 400 13.48 1.10 -5.76
C GLN A 400 12.93 0.47 -7.04
N LEU A 401 12.26 -0.68 -6.93
CA LEU A 401 11.65 -1.36 -8.08
C LEU A 401 10.53 -0.53 -8.73
N ASN A 402 9.71 0.16 -7.94
CA ASN A 402 8.69 1.08 -8.47
C ASN A 402 9.34 2.24 -9.26
N LEU A 403 10.45 2.79 -8.75
CA LEU A 403 11.20 3.83 -9.44
C LEU A 403 11.78 3.33 -10.77
N MET A 404 12.33 2.10 -10.80
CA MET A 404 12.84 1.47 -12.02
C MET A 404 11.75 1.26 -13.07
N ILE A 405 10.56 0.78 -12.67
CA ILE A 405 9.42 0.59 -13.58
C ILE A 405 9.02 1.93 -14.22
N MET A 406 8.93 3.01 -13.41
CA MET A 406 8.64 4.35 -13.91
C MET A 406 9.71 4.86 -14.88
N ALA A 407 10.99 4.65 -14.57
CA ALA A 407 12.10 5.07 -15.42
C ALA A 407 12.10 4.35 -16.77
N ILE A 408 11.87 3.02 -16.81
CA ILE A 408 11.80 2.26 -18.05
C ILE A 408 10.55 2.66 -18.87
N GLY A 409 9.41 2.86 -18.21
CA GLY A 409 8.20 3.36 -18.86
C GLY A 409 8.43 4.70 -19.55
N LEU A 410 9.10 5.64 -18.89
CA LEU A 410 9.49 6.93 -19.48
C LEU A 410 10.48 6.78 -20.64
N ALA A 411 11.44 5.85 -20.55
CA ALA A 411 12.40 5.58 -21.62
C ALA A 411 11.70 5.06 -22.89
N ILE A 412 10.71 4.17 -22.75
CA ILE A 412 9.91 3.67 -23.89
C ILE A 412 9.15 4.82 -24.56
N VAL A 413 8.48 5.67 -23.76
CA VAL A 413 7.76 6.84 -24.27
C VAL A 413 8.71 7.81 -24.99
N PHE A 414 9.89 8.04 -24.43
CA PHE A 414 10.91 8.89 -25.05
C PHE A 414 11.43 8.33 -26.37
N ILE A 415 11.69 7.01 -26.46
CA ILE A 415 12.12 6.38 -27.72
C ILE A 415 11.02 6.46 -28.77
N ILE A 416 9.76 6.20 -28.40
CA ILE A 416 8.63 6.32 -29.33
C ILE A 416 8.52 7.76 -29.84
N PHE A 417 8.64 8.75 -28.95
CA PHE A 417 8.67 10.16 -29.34
C PHE A 417 9.85 10.49 -30.27
N LEU A 418 11.07 10.02 -29.96
CA LEU A 418 12.25 10.21 -30.82
C LEU A 418 12.04 9.59 -32.20
N LEU A 419 11.43 8.40 -32.27
CA LEU A 419 11.09 7.75 -33.54
C LEU A 419 10.05 8.53 -34.33
N LEU A 420 9.02 9.09 -33.67
CA LEU A 420 8.03 9.96 -34.30
C LEU A 420 8.68 11.25 -34.83
N VAL A 421 9.60 11.84 -34.08
CA VAL A 421 10.37 13.02 -34.52
C VAL A 421 11.29 12.69 -35.69
N LEU A 422 12.00 11.56 -35.65
CA LEU A 422 12.85 11.11 -36.76
C LEU A 422 12.01 10.77 -38.00
N HIS A 423 10.83 10.17 -37.83
CA HIS A 423 9.88 9.93 -38.91
C HIS A 423 9.40 11.26 -39.53
N TYR A 424 9.05 12.23 -38.68
CA TYR A 424 8.66 13.57 -39.10
C TYR A 424 9.79 14.30 -39.85
N LEU A 425 11.02 14.27 -39.33
CA LEU A 425 12.20 14.87 -39.97
C LEU A 425 12.59 14.17 -41.27
N ARG A 426 12.35 12.85 -41.38
CA ARG A 426 12.62 12.06 -42.59
C ARG A 426 11.58 12.30 -43.69
N ARG A 427 10.29 12.40 -43.36
CA ARG A 427 9.24 12.81 -44.30
C ARG A 427 9.54 14.19 -44.90
N ARG A 428 10.18 15.07 -44.11
CA ARG A 428 10.67 16.38 -44.56
C ARG A 428 11.93 16.31 -45.46
N ASN A 429 12.66 15.19 -45.50
CA ASN A 429 13.93 15.05 -46.21
C ASN A 429 13.87 14.14 -47.46
N ASP A 430 12.96 13.15 -47.51
CA ASP A 430 12.73 12.29 -48.69
C ASP A 430 12.04 13.03 -49.86
N SER A 431 11.58 14.27 -49.63
CA SER A 431 11.07 15.21 -50.64
C SER A 431 12.19 15.92 -51.43
N ARG A 432 13.45 15.48 -51.32
CA ARG A 432 14.60 16.05 -52.05
C ARG A 432 15.47 14.98 -52.73
N LYS A 433 14.90 14.35 -53.77
CA LYS A 433 15.43 14.16 -55.14
C LYS A 433 15.43 12.74 -55.75
N SER A 434 14.65 12.69 -56.84
CA SER A 434 14.84 12.03 -58.15
C SER A 434 14.78 10.51 -58.26
N LEU A 435 13.58 10.00 -58.56
CA LEU A 435 13.31 8.97 -59.57
C LEU A 435 11.84 8.55 -59.79
N ASP A 436 10.92 9.38 -59.30
CA ASP A 436 9.57 9.55 -59.82
C ASP A 436 9.50 10.71 -60.83
N ASP A 437 10.52 11.58 -60.86
CA ASP A 437 10.57 12.79 -61.71
C ASP A 437 10.15 12.55 -63.16
N LEU A 438 10.25 11.30 -63.61
CA LEU A 438 9.89 10.88 -64.93
C LEU A 438 8.59 10.07 -65.00
N LEU A 439 8.26 9.11 -64.15
CA LEU A 439 7.08 8.26 -64.39
C LEU A 439 5.91 8.58 -63.45
N VAL A 440 6.16 9.49 -62.48
CA VAL A 440 5.12 10.04 -61.61
C VAL A 440 4.02 10.65 -62.42
N PRO A 441 4.13 11.71 -63.21
CA PRO A 441 2.97 12.34 -63.86
C PRO A 441 2.02 11.46 -64.67
N LEU A 442 2.42 10.24 -65.02
CA LEU A 442 1.58 9.21 -65.58
C LEU A 442 1.03 8.17 -64.59
N GLU A 443 1.83 7.67 -63.65
CA GLU A 443 1.36 6.88 -62.50
C GLU A 443 0.78 7.80 -61.41
N GLN A 444 1.42 8.84 -60.94
CA GLN A 444 0.73 10.03 -60.42
C GLN A 444 -0.53 10.38 -61.21
N TRP A 445 -0.66 10.37 -62.55
CA TRP A 445 -2.03 10.55 -63.10
C TRP A 445 -2.95 9.31 -62.94
N LYS A 446 -2.45 8.09 -63.18
CA LYS A 446 -3.22 6.83 -63.18
C LYS A 446 -3.39 6.16 -61.81
N ARG A 447 -2.36 6.11 -60.96
CA ARG A 447 -2.39 6.02 -59.47
C ARG A 447 -2.91 7.29 -58.80
N ASP A 448 -2.72 8.55 -59.21
CA ASP A 448 -3.58 9.58 -58.55
C ASP A 448 -5.01 9.27 -58.94
N ASN A 449 -5.36 8.78 -60.13
CA ASN A 449 -6.75 8.42 -60.43
C ASN A 449 -7.18 7.05 -59.83
N GLU A 450 -6.33 6.03 -59.71
CA GLU A 450 -6.62 4.68 -59.16
C GLU A 450 -6.37 4.62 -57.65
N GLN A 451 -5.39 5.33 -57.10
CA GLN A 451 -5.33 5.64 -55.67
C GLN A 451 -6.36 6.69 -55.32
N TYR A 452 -6.80 7.60 -56.19
CA TYR A 452 -7.99 8.39 -55.88
C TYR A 452 -9.23 7.50 -55.88
N MET A 453 -9.40 6.61 -56.85
CA MET A 453 -10.54 5.68 -56.85
C MET A 453 -10.45 4.59 -55.77
N ALA A 454 -9.25 4.10 -55.40
CA ALA A 454 -9.03 3.14 -54.32
C ALA A 454 -8.89 3.81 -52.95
N GLN A 455 -8.49 5.09 -52.85
CA GLN A 455 -8.70 5.90 -51.65
C GLN A 455 -10.17 6.16 -51.49
N LEU A 456 -10.92 6.47 -52.56
CA LEU A 456 -12.37 6.59 -52.51
C LEU A 456 -13.02 5.24 -52.12
N GLU A 457 -12.50 4.08 -52.58
CA GLU A 457 -13.01 2.75 -52.20
C GLU A 457 -12.57 2.31 -50.79
N ASP A 458 -11.33 2.56 -50.38
CA ASP A 458 -10.83 2.36 -49.01
C ASP A 458 -11.52 3.33 -48.02
N GLU A 459 -11.81 4.57 -48.43
CA GLU A 459 -12.57 5.58 -47.67
C GLU A 459 -14.05 5.19 -47.61
N TYR A 460 -14.62 4.64 -48.68
CA TYR A 460 -15.94 4.03 -48.66
C TYR A 460 -16.01 2.86 -47.67
N ASP A 461 -15.02 1.95 -47.69
CA ASP A 461 -14.96 0.78 -46.80
C ASP A 461 -14.65 1.18 -45.35
N GLU A 462 -13.74 2.12 -45.10
CA GLU A 462 -13.43 2.67 -43.77
C GLU A 462 -14.63 3.41 -43.18
N VAL A 463 -15.30 4.26 -43.97
CA VAL A 463 -16.54 4.95 -43.56
C VAL A 463 -17.68 3.95 -43.37
N SER A 464 -17.75 2.87 -44.16
CA SER A 464 -18.74 1.78 -44.02
C SER A 464 -18.51 0.95 -42.75
N GLU A 465 -17.26 0.60 -42.43
CA GLU A 465 -16.88 -0.07 -41.18
C GLU A 465 -17.15 0.84 -39.97
N GLN A 466 -16.77 2.12 -40.06
CA GLN A 466 -17.06 3.13 -39.03
C GLN A 466 -18.57 3.34 -38.85
N LEU A 467 -19.34 3.36 -39.94
CA LEU A 467 -20.80 3.43 -39.92
C LEU A 467 -21.38 2.19 -39.24
N THR A 468 -20.84 1.00 -39.49
CA THR A 468 -21.29 -0.26 -38.87
C THR A 468 -21.04 -0.26 -37.36
N ILE A 469 -19.84 0.15 -36.92
CA ILE A 469 -19.49 0.29 -35.50
C ILE A 469 -20.35 1.38 -34.84
N SER A 470 -20.53 2.52 -35.52
CA SER A 470 -21.35 3.63 -35.02
C SER A 470 -22.82 3.25 -34.92
N LYS A 471 -23.36 2.46 -35.87
CA LYS A 471 -24.70 1.89 -35.80
C LYS A 471 -24.86 0.94 -34.60
N LEU A 472 -23.87 0.08 -34.32
CA LEU A 472 -23.87 -0.76 -33.12
C LEU A 472 -23.88 0.06 -31.83
N HIS A 473 -23.01 1.07 -31.73
CA HIS A 473 -23.00 1.98 -30.58
C HIS A 473 -24.29 2.79 -30.45
N LEU A 474 -24.87 3.21 -31.57
CA LEU A 474 -26.15 3.90 -31.61
C LEU A 474 -27.26 3.01 -31.04
N VAL A 475 -27.36 1.75 -31.45
CA VAL A 475 -28.35 0.79 -30.93
C VAL A 475 -28.17 0.58 -29.42
N ASP A 476 -26.93 0.42 -28.95
CA ASP A 476 -26.65 0.31 -27.51
C ASP A 476 -27.02 1.58 -26.74
N ASN A 477 -26.74 2.76 -27.30
CA ASN A 477 -27.11 4.04 -26.69
C ASN A 477 -28.63 4.31 -26.76
N LYS A 478 -29.35 3.83 -27.79
CA LYS A 478 -30.82 3.83 -27.84
C LYS A 478 -31.41 2.97 -26.71
N ARG A 479 -30.87 1.77 -26.50
CA ARG A 479 -31.28 0.88 -25.39
C ARG A 479 -31.03 1.53 -24.03
N LYS A 480 -29.85 2.09 -23.81
CA LYS A 480 -29.53 2.85 -22.58
C LYS A 480 -30.46 4.05 -22.42
N ASN A 481 -30.76 4.78 -23.49
CA ASN A 481 -31.65 5.93 -23.42
C ASN A 481 -33.06 5.53 -23.00
N LEU A 482 -33.59 4.45 -23.57
CA LEU A 482 -34.86 3.86 -23.15
C LEU A 482 -34.83 3.46 -21.66
N GLU A 483 -33.76 2.81 -21.19
CA GLU A 483 -33.59 2.47 -19.77
C GLU A 483 -33.59 3.74 -18.88
N GLN A 484 -32.90 4.82 -19.28
CA GLN A 484 -32.91 6.08 -18.53
C GLN A 484 -34.30 6.75 -18.54
N ARG A 485 -35.01 6.74 -19.68
CA ARG A 485 -36.40 7.25 -19.75
C ARG A 485 -37.32 6.48 -18.81
N ALA A 486 -37.19 5.15 -18.76
CA ALA A 486 -37.97 4.33 -17.83
C ALA A 486 -37.72 4.73 -16.37
N LYS A 487 -36.46 5.01 -15.99
CA LYS A 487 -36.11 5.54 -14.66
C LYS A 487 -36.71 6.93 -14.40
N VAL A 488 -36.67 7.84 -15.38
CA VAL A 488 -37.31 9.16 -15.26
C VAL A 488 -38.82 9.03 -15.10
N THR A 489 -39.47 8.09 -15.79
CA THR A 489 -40.89 7.78 -15.59
C THR A 489 -41.17 7.31 -14.15
N LEU A 490 -40.27 6.51 -13.55
CA LEU A 490 -40.39 6.12 -12.14
C LEU A 490 -40.31 7.32 -11.21
N VAL A 491 -39.31 8.19 -11.41
CA VAL A 491 -39.15 9.43 -10.65
C VAL A 491 -40.43 10.27 -10.71
N ASN A 492 -41.01 10.41 -11.90
CA ASN A 492 -42.26 11.16 -12.07
C ASN A 492 -43.46 10.54 -11.34
N ASN A 493 -43.50 9.22 -11.14
CA ASN A 493 -44.56 8.58 -10.37
C ASN A 493 -44.49 8.89 -8.87
N VAL A 494 -43.36 9.39 -8.36
CA VAL A 494 -43.17 9.78 -6.95
C VAL A 494 -43.84 11.12 -6.65
N THR A 495 -43.78 12.07 -7.59
CA THR A 495 -44.31 13.44 -7.44
C THR A 495 -45.77 13.50 -6.95
N PRO A 496 -46.73 12.73 -7.50
CA PRO A 496 -48.10 12.72 -6.98
C PRO A 496 -48.23 12.25 -5.54
N PHE A 497 -47.34 11.37 -5.05
CA PHE A 497 -47.35 10.94 -3.65
C PHE A 497 -46.81 12.04 -2.74
N ILE A 498 -45.78 12.76 -3.18
CA ILE A 498 -45.26 13.95 -2.47
C ILE A 498 -46.33 15.04 -2.38
N ASP A 499 -47.04 15.30 -3.48
CA ASP A 499 -48.14 16.27 -3.52
C ASP A 499 -49.28 15.90 -2.57
N ARG A 500 -49.67 14.62 -2.56
CA ARG A 500 -50.69 14.13 -1.62
C ARG A 500 -50.22 14.23 -0.18
N MET A 501 -48.97 13.88 0.11
CA MET A 501 -48.39 13.99 1.44
C MET A 501 -48.44 15.44 1.94
N LEU A 502 -48.04 16.40 1.12
CA LEU A 502 -48.14 17.82 1.44
C LEU A 502 -49.58 18.30 1.60
N HIS A 503 -50.52 17.77 0.82
CA HIS A 503 -51.94 18.08 1.00
C HIS A 503 -52.43 17.67 2.40
N GLU A 504 -52.07 16.46 2.84
CA GLU A 504 -52.44 15.94 4.16
C GLU A 504 -51.79 16.72 5.29
N ILE A 505 -50.50 17.09 5.16
CA ILE A 505 -49.80 17.94 6.13
C ILE A 505 -50.46 19.32 6.24
N ASN A 506 -50.82 19.93 5.10
CA ASN A 506 -51.52 21.21 5.08
C ASN A 506 -52.92 21.14 5.70
N LYS A 507 -53.61 19.99 5.57
CA LYS A 507 -54.90 19.75 6.24
C LYS A 507 -54.74 19.69 7.76
N LEU A 508 -53.72 18.98 8.24
CA LEU A 508 -53.37 18.93 9.66
C LEU A 508 -53.05 20.33 10.22
N LYS A 509 -52.36 21.20 9.46
CA LYS A 509 -52.02 22.57 9.88
C LYS A 509 -53.22 23.50 10.06
N LYS A 510 -54.30 23.31 9.30
CA LYS A 510 -55.49 24.17 9.37
C LYS A 510 -56.35 23.94 10.62
N GLY A 511 -56.06 22.89 11.41
CA GLY A 511 -56.44 22.82 12.82
C GLY A 511 -57.94 22.72 13.15
N SER A 512 -58.78 22.19 12.26
CA SER A 512 -60.24 22.13 12.46
C SER A 512 -60.83 20.72 12.60
N GLU A 513 -60.00 19.69 12.82
CA GLU A 513 -60.43 18.28 12.75
C GLU A 513 -60.18 17.53 14.07
N ASN A 514 -61.04 16.54 14.38
CA ASN A 514 -60.97 15.72 15.60
C ASN A 514 -59.69 14.88 15.67
N ALA A 515 -59.21 14.58 16.89
CA ALA A 515 -57.97 13.84 17.14
C ALA A 515 -57.89 12.47 16.42
N ALA A 516 -59.01 11.76 16.26
CA ALA A 516 -59.05 10.50 15.51
C ALA A 516 -58.73 10.67 14.02
N ILE A 517 -59.25 11.74 13.39
CA ILE A 517 -59.01 12.03 11.97
C ILE A 517 -57.58 12.51 11.77
N GLN A 518 -57.04 13.31 12.70
CA GLN A 518 -55.64 13.70 12.67
C GLN A 518 -54.71 12.48 12.72
N GLN A 519 -55.04 11.50 13.55
CA GLN A 519 -54.29 10.25 13.65
C GLN A 519 -54.34 9.42 12.37
N GLU A 520 -55.50 9.32 11.71
CA GLU A 520 -55.64 8.64 10.41
C GLU A 520 -54.81 9.32 9.32
N ARG A 521 -54.78 10.66 9.28
CA ARG A 521 -53.95 11.42 8.33
C ARG A 521 -52.46 11.21 8.57
N TYR A 522 -52.00 11.19 9.83
CA TYR A 522 -50.62 10.83 10.14
C TYR A 522 -50.28 9.43 9.64
N THR A 523 -51.16 8.44 9.84
CA THR A 523 -50.97 7.08 9.30
C THR A 523 -50.92 7.10 7.77
N TYR A 524 -51.79 7.86 7.11
CA TYR A 524 -51.80 7.93 5.64
C TYR A 524 -50.54 8.62 5.09
N ILE A 525 -50.02 9.65 5.78
CA ILE A 525 -48.72 10.26 5.46
C ILE A 525 -47.60 9.22 5.57
N GLN A 526 -47.64 8.33 6.58
CA GLN A 526 -46.68 7.24 6.71
C GLN A 526 -46.79 6.24 5.55
N GLU A 527 -48.01 5.84 5.16
CA GLU A 527 -48.24 4.96 4.01
C GLU A 527 -47.72 5.58 2.70
N LEU A 528 -47.95 6.88 2.49
CA LEU A 528 -47.43 7.62 1.33
C LEU A 528 -45.90 7.65 1.33
N THR A 529 -45.30 7.87 2.51
CA THR A 529 -43.84 7.91 2.69
C THR A 529 -43.22 6.55 2.42
N ASP A 530 -43.86 5.47 2.87
CA ASP A 530 -43.42 4.09 2.63
C ASP A 530 -43.49 3.75 1.15
N LYS A 531 -44.51 4.22 0.44
CA LYS A 531 -44.63 4.03 -1.01
C LYS A 531 -43.56 4.80 -1.79
N ILE A 532 -43.20 6.00 -1.32
CA ILE A 532 -42.10 6.79 -1.87
C ILE A 532 -40.75 6.08 -1.66
N ASP A 533 -40.51 5.54 -0.45
CA ASP A 533 -39.28 4.80 -0.13
C ASP A 533 -39.17 3.49 -0.92
N GLU A 534 -40.27 2.79 -1.16
CA GLU A 534 -40.31 1.60 -2.03
C GLU A 534 -39.87 1.93 -3.46
N LEU A 535 -40.42 3.00 -4.05
CA LEU A 535 -40.05 3.44 -5.41
C LEU A 535 -38.60 3.94 -5.48
N ASN A 536 -38.13 4.67 -4.47
CA ASN A 536 -36.74 5.11 -4.38
C ASN A 536 -35.78 3.92 -4.25
N THR A 537 -36.17 2.86 -3.55
CA THR A 537 -35.38 1.62 -3.44
C THR A 537 -35.26 0.92 -4.78
N VAL A 538 -36.36 0.75 -5.52
CA VAL A 538 -36.35 0.19 -6.89
C VAL A 538 -35.44 1.01 -7.81
N LEU A 539 -35.50 2.34 -7.72
CA LEU A 539 -34.61 3.24 -8.47
C LEU A 539 -33.13 3.06 -8.08
N THR A 540 -32.85 2.87 -6.78
CA THR A 540 -31.50 2.65 -6.22
C THR A 540 -30.84 1.44 -6.84
N GLU A 541 -31.55 0.32 -6.84
CA GLU A 541 -31.09 -0.97 -7.31
C GLU A 541 -30.83 -0.92 -8.81
N TRP A 542 -31.75 -0.28 -9.56
CA TRP A 542 -31.58 -0.06 -10.98
C TRP A 542 -30.33 0.79 -11.31
N ILE A 543 -29.97 1.76 -10.46
CA ILE A 543 -28.75 2.58 -10.62
C ILE A 543 -27.48 1.81 -10.23
N GLN A 544 -27.53 0.91 -9.24
CA GLN A 544 -26.35 0.21 -8.71
C GLN A 544 -25.90 -0.98 -9.55
N LEU A 545 -26.80 -1.59 -10.33
CA LEU A 545 -26.52 -2.82 -11.08
C LEU A 545 -25.45 -2.72 -12.20
N ARG A 546 -24.79 -1.57 -12.48
CA ARG A 546 -23.84 -1.41 -13.62
C ARG A 546 -22.55 -0.53 -13.49
N GLN A 547 -22.05 -0.04 -12.34
CA GLN A 547 -20.87 0.91 -12.31
C GLN A 547 -19.49 0.37 -11.79
N GLY A 548 -18.38 0.71 -12.50
CA GLY A 548 -16.95 0.77 -12.04
C GLY A 548 -16.05 1.49 -13.09
N ARG A 549 -15.10 2.46 -12.87
CA ARG A 549 -13.98 2.68 -11.90
C ARG A 549 -13.47 4.17 -11.81
N LEU A 550 -12.82 4.58 -10.69
CA LEU A 550 -11.86 5.73 -10.47
C LEU A 550 -10.98 5.43 -9.17
N SER A 551 -9.66 5.80 -8.97
CA SER A 551 -8.83 5.62 -7.69
C SER A 551 -8.29 6.88 -6.88
N LEU A 552 -8.12 6.86 -5.52
CA LEU A 552 -7.67 7.98 -4.60
C LEU A 552 -6.51 7.62 -3.60
N HIS A 553 -5.80 8.60 -2.99
CA HIS A 553 -4.75 8.42 -1.94
C HIS A 553 -5.09 9.14 -0.61
N ILE A 554 -5.07 8.46 0.56
CA ILE A 554 -5.73 8.95 1.79
C ILE A 554 -4.76 8.97 3.02
N GLU A 555 -4.63 10.10 3.73
CA GLU A 555 -3.78 10.27 4.94
C GLU A 555 -4.39 11.24 5.99
N SER A 556 -3.87 11.30 7.24
CA SER A 556 -4.31 12.27 8.28
C SER A 556 -3.31 13.42 8.47
N PHE A 557 -3.75 14.68 8.32
CA PHE A 557 -2.87 15.85 8.38
C PHE A 557 -3.53 17.09 9.04
N PRO A 558 -2.74 18.00 9.66
CA PRO A 558 -3.26 19.24 10.22
C PRO A 558 -3.65 20.24 9.13
N LEU A 559 -4.89 20.74 9.20
CA LEU A 559 -5.45 21.61 8.17
C LEU A 559 -4.76 22.98 8.09
N GLN A 560 -4.11 23.43 9.19
CA GLN A 560 -3.35 24.69 9.24
C GLN A 560 -2.29 24.81 8.14
N ASN A 561 -1.62 23.71 7.78
CA ASN A 561 -0.57 23.73 6.75
C ASN A 561 -1.13 24.10 5.37
N ILE A 562 -2.36 23.66 5.05
CA ILE A 562 -3.06 24.05 3.81
C ILE A 562 -3.45 25.53 3.87
N PHE A 563 -3.94 26.00 5.01
CA PHE A 563 -4.34 27.40 5.20
C PHE A 563 -3.14 28.36 5.11
N ASP A 564 -1.98 27.99 5.66
CA ASP A 564 -0.73 28.77 5.55
C ASP A 564 -0.23 28.89 4.10
N ILE A 565 -0.48 27.89 3.26
CA ILE A 565 -0.15 27.92 1.83
C ILE A 565 -1.08 28.89 1.10
N VAL A 566 -2.39 28.78 1.29
CA VAL A 566 -3.37 29.66 0.64
C VAL A 566 -3.17 31.12 1.08
N LYS A 567 -2.76 31.34 2.34
CA LYS A 567 -2.42 32.66 2.89
C LYS A 567 -1.25 33.36 2.18
N LYS A 568 -0.29 32.61 1.62
CA LYS A 568 0.80 33.16 0.79
C LYS A 568 0.29 33.74 -0.55
N GLY A 569 -0.92 33.38 -0.98
CA GLY A 569 -1.60 33.90 -2.18
C GLY A 569 -2.15 35.35 -2.06
N ARG A 570 -2.01 36.00 -0.90
CA ARG A 570 -2.48 37.38 -0.60
C ARG A 570 -2.19 38.41 -1.70
N MET A 571 -1.00 38.37 -2.31
CA MET A 571 -0.58 39.40 -3.28
C MET A 571 -1.47 39.41 -4.54
N GLY A 572 -1.96 38.24 -4.98
CA GLY A 572 -2.84 38.12 -6.15
C GLY A 572 -4.24 38.70 -5.93
N PHE A 573 -4.72 38.71 -4.69
CA PHE A 573 -5.96 39.39 -4.31
C PHE A 573 -5.73 40.91 -4.18
N ALA A 574 -4.60 41.31 -3.58
CA ALA A 574 -4.25 42.73 -3.39
C ALA A 574 -4.07 43.49 -4.71
N MET A 575 -3.50 42.87 -5.75
CA MET A 575 -3.36 43.49 -7.08
C MET A 575 -4.71 43.74 -7.78
N LYS A 576 -5.77 43.01 -7.41
CA LYS A 576 -7.16 43.25 -7.86
C LYS A 576 -7.90 44.21 -6.91
N GLY A 577 -7.25 44.70 -5.85
CA GLY A 577 -7.87 45.50 -4.81
C GLY A 577 -8.80 44.72 -3.86
N VAL A 578 -8.72 43.39 -3.80
CA VAL A 578 -9.54 42.52 -2.91
C VAL A 578 -8.69 42.08 -1.70
N LYS A 579 -9.27 42.07 -0.50
CA LYS A 579 -8.57 41.67 0.73
C LYS A 579 -8.78 40.18 1.02
N LEU A 580 -7.70 39.43 1.30
CA LEU A 580 -7.78 38.01 1.67
C LEU A 580 -7.56 37.82 3.18
N ARG A 581 -8.48 37.14 3.86
CA ARG A 581 -8.42 36.76 5.27
C ARG A 581 -8.47 35.23 5.41
N VAL A 582 -7.53 34.66 6.16
CA VAL A 582 -7.49 33.21 6.43
C VAL A 582 -7.38 33.02 7.93
N ASP A 583 -8.40 32.41 8.53
CA ASP A 583 -8.49 32.18 9.96
C ASP A 583 -7.68 30.94 10.36
N ASN A 584 -6.92 31.00 11.46
CA ASN A 584 -6.12 29.85 11.93
C ASN A 584 -7.01 28.74 12.48
N THR A 585 -6.63 27.47 12.26
CA THR A 585 -7.34 26.27 12.69
C THR A 585 -6.42 25.26 13.36
N ARG A 586 -6.96 24.44 14.26
CA ARG A 586 -6.25 23.29 14.89
C ARG A 586 -6.77 21.94 14.39
N ALA A 587 -7.74 21.94 13.48
CA ALA A 587 -8.42 20.75 13.02
C ALA A 587 -7.47 19.83 12.22
N VAL A 588 -7.64 18.52 12.40
CA VAL A 588 -6.92 17.48 11.65
C VAL A 588 -7.94 16.72 10.81
N VAL A 589 -7.65 16.51 9.53
CA VAL A 589 -8.55 15.80 8.61
C VAL A 589 -7.89 14.55 8.05
N LYS A 590 -8.68 13.56 7.65
CA LYS A 590 -8.24 12.34 6.96
C LYS A 590 -8.70 12.37 5.50
N ALA A 591 -7.82 12.63 4.54
CA ALA A 591 -8.12 12.77 3.10
C ALA A 591 -6.83 12.79 2.24
N ASP A 592 -6.92 12.95 0.92
CA ASP A 592 -5.79 13.28 0.03
C ASP A 592 -5.47 14.77 0.18
N GLN A 593 -4.27 15.08 0.66
CA GLN A 593 -3.85 16.46 0.89
C GLN A 593 -3.81 17.29 -0.41
N VAL A 594 -3.45 16.67 -1.54
CA VAL A 594 -3.32 17.34 -2.85
C VAL A 594 -4.69 17.68 -3.42
N LEU A 595 -5.63 16.73 -3.39
CA LEU A 595 -7.01 16.98 -3.85
C LEU A 595 -7.75 17.96 -2.93
N THR A 596 -7.42 17.96 -1.63
CA THR A 596 -7.97 18.93 -0.67
C THR A 596 -7.47 20.34 -0.96
N LEU A 597 -6.15 20.54 -1.16
CA LEU A 597 -5.59 21.84 -1.56
C LEU A 597 -6.13 22.31 -2.92
N PHE A 598 -6.36 21.39 -3.86
CA PHE A 598 -6.99 21.68 -5.15
C PHE A 598 -8.42 22.21 -4.98
N MET A 599 -9.26 21.57 -4.15
CA MET A 599 -10.61 22.06 -3.86
C MET A 599 -10.56 23.47 -3.22
N VAL A 600 -9.67 23.71 -2.24
CA VAL A 600 -9.56 25.05 -1.60
C VAL A 600 -9.09 26.13 -2.59
N ASN A 601 -8.04 25.87 -3.39
CA ASN A 601 -7.53 26.83 -4.38
C ASN A 601 -8.57 27.12 -5.47
N THR A 602 -9.33 26.11 -5.90
CA THR A 602 -10.38 26.27 -6.91
C THR A 602 -11.51 27.15 -6.39
N LEU A 603 -11.95 26.94 -5.15
CA LEU A 603 -12.96 27.80 -4.51
C LEU A 603 -12.41 29.22 -4.26
N ALA A 604 -11.15 29.37 -3.84
CA ALA A 604 -10.51 30.67 -3.59
C ALA A 604 -10.25 31.49 -4.86
N ASP A 605 -9.87 30.85 -5.96
CA ASP A 605 -9.72 31.54 -7.25
C ASP A 605 -11.06 31.94 -7.85
N ASN A 606 -12.12 31.16 -7.65
CA ASN A 606 -13.48 31.58 -8.01
C ASN A 606 -13.87 32.83 -7.23
N ALA A 607 -13.68 32.84 -5.90
CA ALA A 607 -13.91 34.02 -5.08
C ALA A 607 -13.11 35.26 -5.57
N ARG A 608 -11.80 35.11 -5.85
CA ARG A 608 -10.95 36.20 -6.36
C ARG A 608 -11.44 36.78 -7.69
N LYS A 609 -11.99 35.96 -8.57
CA LYS A 609 -12.47 36.37 -9.90
C LYS A 609 -13.78 37.16 -9.84
N PHE A 610 -14.69 36.78 -8.94
CA PHE A 610 -16.04 37.37 -8.87
C PHE A 610 -16.21 38.44 -7.78
N THR A 611 -15.18 38.77 -7.00
CA THR A 611 -15.16 39.94 -6.10
C THR A 611 -14.53 41.17 -6.75
N GLU A 612 -15.20 42.33 -6.68
CA GLU A 612 -14.73 43.63 -7.20
C GLU A 612 -13.72 44.32 -6.25
N ALA A 613 -12.99 45.31 -6.76
CA ALA A 613 -11.98 46.05 -5.99
C ALA A 613 -12.64 46.77 -4.78
N GLY A 614 -12.14 46.49 -3.57
CA GLY A 614 -12.71 46.94 -2.30
C GLY A 614 -13.42 45.87 -1.47
N GLY A 615 -13.67 44.67 -2.01
CA GLY A 615 -14.28 43.53 -1.30
C GLY A 615 -13.29 42.63 -0.53
N GLU A 616 -13.82 41.62 0.20
CA GLU A 616 -13.03 40.70 1.05
C GLU A 616 -13.38 39.22 0.79
N VAL A 617 -12.36 38.34 0.89
CA VAL A 617 -12.49 36.88 0.78
C VAL A 617 -11.93 36.24 2.05
N THR A 618 -12.71 35.36 2.69
CA THR A 618 -12.41 34.72 3.98
C THR A 618 -12.36 33.19 3.86
N ILE A 619 -11.30 32.55 4.37
CA ILE A 619 -11.16 31.09 4.41
C ILE A 619 -11.11 30.63 5.86
N SER A 620 -11.94 29.65 6.22
CA SER A 620 -12.12 29.17 7.60
C SER A 620 -12.49 27.68 7.65
N SER A 621 -12.42 27.08 8.84
CA SER A 621 -12.83 25.69 9.06
C SER A 621 -13.55 25.50 10.38
N THR A 622 -14.50 24.57 10.41
CA THR A 622 -15.31 24.23 11.60
C THR A 622 -15.16 22.75 11.90
N GLU A 623 -14.83 22.40 13.14
CA GLU A 623 -14.56 21.02 13.56
C GLU A 623 -15.75 20.44 14.32
N GLU A 624 -16.28 19.33 13.81
CA GLU A 624 -17.39 18.58 14.37
C GLU A 624 -16.87 17.23 14.92
N PRO A 625 -17.69 16.40 15.60
CA PRO A 625 -17.23 15.15 16.22
C PRO A 625 -16.56 14.19 15.22
N ASP A 626 -17.15 14.04 14.03
CA ASP A 626 -16.76 13.02 13.05
C ASP A 626 -16.10 13.61 11.79
N TYR A 627 -16.19 14.92 11.58
CA TYR A 627 -15.69 15.60 10.39
C TYR A 627 -15.20 17.02 10.67
N VAL A 628 -14.52 17.59 9.68
CA VAL A 628 -14.12 19.00 9.63
C VAL A 628 -14.66 19.59 8.33
N GLU A 629 -15.33 20.72 8.43
CA GLU A 629 -15.79 21.51 7.29
C GLU A 629 -14.77 22.61 6.97
N ILE A 630 -14.42 22.77 5.69
CA ILE A 630 -13.56 23.84 5.17
C ILE A 630 -14.41 24.75 4.30
N SER A 631 -14.36 26.06 4.50
CA SER A 631 -15.14 27.03 3.73
C SER A 631 -14.35 28.24 3.24
N VAL A 632 -14.77 28.76 2.08
CA VAL A 632 -14.25 29.94 1.38
C VAL A 632 -15.43 30.88 1.11
N SER A 633 -15.47 32.02 1.80
CA SER A 633 -16.48 33.08 1.65
C SER A 633 -15.92 34.29 0.90
N ASP A 634 -16.74 34.98 0.12
CA ASP A 634 -16.42 36.20 -0.62
C ASP A 634 -17.55 37.22 -0.51
N THR A 635 -17.26 38.49 -0.79
CA THR A 635 -18.25 39.59 -0.81
C THR A 635 -18.49 40.12 -2.23
N GLY A 636 -18.35 39.25 -3.24
CA GLY A 636 -18.43 39.64 -4.66
C GLY A 636 -19.85 39.86 -5.16
N CYS A 637 -20.04 39.78 -6.49
CA CYS A 637 -21.36 39.97 -7.11
C CYS A 637 -22.43 38.99 -6.62
N GLY A 638 -22.00 37.95 -5.89
CA GLY A 638 -22.84 36.86 -5.45
C GLY A 638 -23.32 36.06 -6.65
N LEU A 639 -23.97 34.96 -6.32
CA LEU A 639 -24.61 34.12 -7.31
C LEU A 639 -26.10 34.30 -7.09
N SER A 640 -26.84 34.45 -8.19
CA SER A 640 -28.28 34.27 -8.09
C SER A 640 -28.52 32.84 -7.59
N GLN A 641 -29.63 32.62 -6.92
CA GLN A 641 -29.94 31.30 -6.39
C GLN A 641 -29.91 30.24 -7.50
N ASP A 642 -30.43 30.58 -8.70
CA ASP A 642 -30.35 29.75 -9.93
C ASP A 642 -28.92 29.40 -10.38
N GLN A 643 -27.96 30.29 -10.14
CA GLN A 643 -26.56 30.06 -10.45
C GLN A 643 -25.82 29.24 -9.38
N GLN A 644 -26.35 29.13 -8.15
CA GLN A 644 -25.75 28.34 -7.07
C GLN A 644 -26.05 26.85 -7.18
N GLU A 645 -27.27 26.50 -7.60
CA GLU A 645 -27.70 25.10 -7.74
C GLU A 645 -27.02 24.40 -8.92
N ASN A 646 -26.80 25.10 -10.04
CA ASN A 646 -26.26 24.51 -11.28
C ASN A 646 -24.73 24.61 -11.40
N ILE A 647 -24.06 25.03 -10.33
CA ILE A 647 -22.67 25.46 -10.40
C ILE A 647 -21.65 24.30 -10.44
N PHE A 648 -22.09 23.07 -10.21
CA PHE A 648 -21.23 21.87 -10.17
C PHE A 648 -21.41 20.91 -11.37
N ASP A 649 -22.18 21.29 -12.41
CA ASP A 649 -22.61 20.44 -13.55
C ASP A 649 -21.89 20.68 -14.92
N HIS A 650 -22.11 19.79 -15.90
CA HIS A 650 -21.24 19.49 -17.07
C HIS A 650 -21.38 20.36 -18.35
N LYS A 651 -21.99 21.55 -18.35
CA LYS A 651 -22.17 22.37 -19.60
C LYS A 651 -21.52 23.75 -19.54
N ILE A 652 -20.83 24.10 -20.63
CA ILE A 652 -20.24 25.42 -20.88
C ILE A 652 -21.36 26.45 -21.06
N ILE A 653 -21.31 27.53 -20.28
CA ILE A 653 -22.00 28.79 -20.57
C ILE A 653 -21.04 29.68 -21.35
N LEU A 654 -21.37 29.97 -22.61
CA LEU A 654 -20.93 31.09 -23.46
C LEU A 654 -22.23 31.83 -23.79
N ASP A 655 -22.39 33.16 -23.78
CA ASP A 655 -21.49 34.27 -24.05
C ASP A 655 -21.86 35.49 -23.20
N LEU A 656 -20.88 36.12 -22.53
CA LEU A 656 -20.83 37.57 -22.34
C LEU A 656 -19.35 38.02 -22.44
N PRO A 657 -19.07 39.22 -22.98
CA PRO A 657 -17.71 39.65 -23.34
C PRO A 657 -16.92 40.05 -22.09
N GLU A 658 -15.63 39.69 -22.08
CA GLU A 658 -14.65 39.80 -20.99
C GLU A 658 -14.79 38.78 -19.83
N ASN A 659 -13.78 37.90 -19.74
CA ASN A 659 -13.52 36.87 -18.70
C ASN A 659 -14.31 35.55 -18.78
N THR A 660 -14.04 34.77 -19.83
CA THR A 660 -14.40 33.34 -19.95
C THR A 660 -13.54 32.45 -19.03
N SER A 661 -14.16 31.77 -18.06
CA SER A 661 -13.59 30.55 -17.48
C SER A 661 -14.62 29.43 -17.51
N HIS A 662 -14.35 28.39 -18.29
CA HIS A 662 -15.19 27.19 -18.40
C HIS A 662 -15.21 26.46 -17.03
N GLY A 663 -16.39 26.20 -16.45
CA GLY A 663 -16.63 25.70 -15.07
C GLY A 663 -16.07 24.32 -14.68
N PHE A 664 -15.02 23.84 -15.33
CA PHE A 664 -14.35 22.56 -15.09
C PHE A 664 -13.78 22.40 -13.66
N GLY A 665 -13.48 23.50 -12.95
CA GLY A 665 -12.89 23.46 -11.61
C GLY A 665 -13.85 22.88 -10.54
N LEU A 666 -15.06 23.40 -10.44
CA LEU A 666 -16.06 23.00 -9.43
C LEU A 666 -16.56 21.58 -9.66
N MET A 667 -16.75 21.23 -10.92
CA MET A 667 -17.11 19.90 -11.40
C MET A 667 -16.09 18.81 -10.98
N ASN A 668 -14.79 19.11 -11.07
CA ASN A 668 -13.75 18.22 -10.59
C ASN A 668 -13.77 18.10 -9.05
N CYS A 669 -14.14 19.16 -8.32
CA CYS A 669 -14.28 19.12 -6.86
C CYS A 669 -15.44 18.21 -6.41
N ASN A 670 -16.59 18.24 -7.10
CA ASN A 670 -17.70 17.32 -6.82
C ASN A 670 -17.34 15.86 -7.18
N GLY A 671 -16.69 15.64 -8.32
CA GLY A 671 -16.19 14.32 -8.74
C GLY A 671 -15.17 13.71 -7.75
N ILE A 672 -14.34 14.55 -7.12
CA ILE A 672 -13.38 14.16 -6.08
C ILE A 672 -14.11 13.72 -4.79
N ILE A 673 -15.06 14.51 -4.28
CA ILE A 673 -15.81 14.19 -3.05
C ILE A 673 -16.66 12.92 -3.20
N ASN A 674 -17.34 12.76 -4.34
CA ASN A 674 -18.16 11.58 -4.62
C ASN A 674 -17.36 10.28 -4.71
N LYS A 675 -16.06 10.40 -4.98
CA LYS A 675 -15.17 9.25 -5.00
C LYS A 675 -14.62 8.90 -3.63
N TYR A 676 -14.36 9.88 -2.75
CA TYR A 676 -13.93 9.59 -1.38
C TYR A 676 -14.96 8.75 -0.64
N LYS A 677 -16.25 9.09 -0.76
CA LYS A 677 -17.34 8.30 -0.18
C LYS A 677 -17.32 6.83 -0.63
N LYS A 678 -16.88 6.55 -1.87
CA LYS A 678 -16.90 5.21 -2.49
C LYS A 678 -15.74 4.30 -2.07
N ILE A 679 -14.84 4.72 -1.17
CA ILE A 679 -13.63 3.96 -0.79
C ILE A 679 -13.73 3.25 0.57
N SER A 680 -14.28 3.90 1.60
CA SER A 680 -14.36 3.34 2.97
C SER A 680 -15.38 4.10 3.81
N GLN A 681 -15.96 3.45 4.84
CA GLN A 681 -16.99 4.01 5.73
C GLN A 681 -16.61 5.33 6.42
N ILE A 682 -15.33 5.51 6.74
CA ILE A 682 -14.87 6.74 7.40
C ILE A 682 -15.02 7.98 6.50
N PHE A 683 -15.07 7.80 5.17
CA PHE A 683 -15.24 8.88 4.19
C PHE A 683 -16.70 9.22 3.88
N SER A 684 -17.65 8.62 4.59
CA SER A 684 -19.10 8.91 4.42
C SER A 684 -19.44 10.37 4.72
N VAL A 685 -18.70 11.00 5.64
CA VAL A 685 -18.88 12.39 6.07
C VAL A 685 -18.35 13.44 5.07
N CYS A 686 -17.69 13.04 3.97
CA CYS A 686 -17.22 13.99 2.95
C CYS A 686 -18.39 14.67 2.22
N THR A 687 -18.39 16.00 2.01
CA THR A 687 -19.41 16.72 1.20
C THR A 687 -18.82 17.97 0.55
N ILE A 688 -19.50 18.62 -0.40
CA ILE A 688 -19.18 19.96 -0.97
C ILE A 688 -20.47 20.75 -1.15
N GLY A 689 -20.45 22.09 -1.06
CA GLY A 689 -21.61 22.97 -1.14
C GLY A 689 -21.24 24.45 -1.32
N VAL A 690 -22.25 25.31 -1.50
CA VAL A 690 -22.14 26.77 -1.62
C VAL A 690 -23.33 27.50 -0.97
N ASP A 691 -23.07 28.63 -0.31
CA ASP A 691 -24.05 29.56 0.24
C ASP A 691 -23.78 30.97 -0.31
N SER A 692 -24.62 31.51 -1.20
CA SER A 692 -24.40 32.84 -1.79
C SER A 692 -25.68 33.67 -1.83
N LYS A 693 -25.53 34.99 -1.93
CA LYS A 693 -26.65 35.90 -2.19
C LYS A 693 -26.25 36.94 -3.21
N LEU A 694 -27.10 37.11 -4.23
CA LEU A 694 -26.89 38.06 -5.31
C LEU A 694 -26.69 39.48 -4.73
N GLY A 695 -25.58 40.11 -5.09
CA GLY A 695 -25.17 41.43 -4.62
C GLY A 695 -24.52 41.46 -3.22
N VAL A 696 -24.34 40.31 -2.55
CA VAL A 696 -23.77 40.21 -1.19
C VAL A 696 -22.48 39.37 -1.14
N GLY A 697 -22.36 38.33 -1.99
CA GLY A 697 -21.19 37.45 -2.09
C GLY A 697 -21.49 35.96 -1.81
N SER A 698 -20.50 35.08 -1.94
CA SER A 698 -20.66 33.60 -1.92
C SER A 698 -19.78 32.87 -0.90
N ARG A 699 -20.21 31.72 -0.38
CA ARG A 699 -19.48 30.84 0.55
C ARG A 699 -19.49 29.41 0.05
N PHE A 700 -18.38 28.94 -0.50
CA PHE A 700 -18.24 27.54 -0.88
C PHE A 700 -17.60 26.73 0.23
N PHE A 701 -18.08 25.51 0.50
CA PHE A 701 -17.54 24.67 1.57
C PHE A 701 -17.47 23.19 1.17
N PHE A 702 -16.61 22.43 1.83
CA PHE A 702 -16.56 20.97 1.71
C PHE A 702 -16.08 20.31 3.01
N ARG A 703 -16.55 19.10 3.29
CA ARG A 703 -16.28 18.33 4.51
C ARG A 703 -15.34 17.19 4.26
N LEU A 704 -14.52 16.89 5.27
CA LEU A 704 -13.64 15.72 5.29
C LEU A 704 -13.66 15.08 6.69
N PRO A 705 -13.45 13.76 6.81
CA PRO A 705 -13.48 13.06 8.09
C PRO A 705 -12.42 13.59 9.04
N LYS A 706 -12.75 13.57 10.33
CA LYS A 706 -11.83 14.02 11.37
C LYS A 706 -10.66 13.04 11.48
N GLY A 707 -9.45 13.57 11.43
CA GLY A 707 -8.24 12.82 11.71
C GLY A 707 -8.03 12.71 13.22
N ILE A 708 -7.56 11.56 13.70
CA ILE A 708 -7.25 11.38 15.12
C ILE A 708 -6.01 12.21 15.46
N SER A 709 -6.18 13.21 16.32
CA SER A 709 -5.05 13.88 16.97
C SER A 709 -4.29 12.85 17.80
N ARG A 710 -2.98 12.71 17.57
CA ARG A 710 -2.10 11.79 18.33
C ARG A 710 -2.13 11.98 19.86
N LEU A 711 -2.80 13.03 20.36
CA LEU A 711 -3.01 13.30 21.79
C LEU A 711 -4.10 12.41 22.44
N LEU A 712 -5.11 11.94 21.70
CA LEU A 712 -6.23 11.14 22.26
C LEU A 712 -5.82 9.73 22.69
N LEU A 713 -4.71 9.21 22.15
CA LEU A 713 -4.10 7.96 22.61
C LEU A 713 -3.55 8.09 24.06
N VAL A 714 -3.09 9.29 24.43
CA VAL A 714 -2.57 9.60 25.78
C VAL A 714 -3.71 9.74 26.78
N VAL A 715 -4.88 10.23 26.35
CA VAL A 715 -6.06 10.39 27.22
C VAL A 715 -6.79 9.06 27.44
N LEU A 716 -6.88 8.18 26.42
CA LEU A 716 -7.42 6.83 26.58
C LEU A 716 -6.61 5.96 27.55
N LEU A 717 -5.29 6.21 27.64
CA LEU A 717 -4.39 5.61 28.63
C LEU A 717 -4.56 6.20 30.05
N SER A 718 -5.19 7.37 30.18
CA SER A 718 -5.45 8.02 31.47
C SER A 718 -6.89 7.82 32.01
N VAL A 719 -7.84 7.45 31.15
CA VAL A 719 -9.23 7.15 31.56
C VAL A 719 -9.38 5.70 32.03
N SER A 720 -8.54 4.77 31.56
CA SER A 720 -8.37 3.44 32.18
C SER A 720 -7.87 3.53 33.63
N SER A 721 -7.27 4.66 34.03
CA SER A 721 -6.84 4.94 35.41
C SER A 721 -7.95 5.53 36.30
N LEU A 722 -9.05 6.05 35.72
CA LEU A 722 -10.11 6.76 36.46
C LEU A 722 -11.39 5.94 36.66
N LEU A 723 -11.59 4.86 35.92
CA LEU A 723 -12.73 3.92 36.11
C LEU A 723 -12.48 2.87 37.21
N SER A 724 -11.34 2.92 37.91
CA SER A 724 -11.05 2.07 39.08
C SER A 724 -11.43 2.72 40.43
N TYR A 725 -12.25 3.77 40.43
CA TYR A 725 -12.69 4.42 41.67
C TYR A 725 -14.17 4.12 41.96
N GLY A 726 -14.41 2.96 42.56
CA GLY A 726 -15.69 2.71 43.23
C GLY A 726 -16.23 1.30 43.10
N GLU A 727 -15.55 0.32 43.68
CA GLU A 727 -16.16 -0.70 44.54
C GLU A 727 -15.04 -1.54 45.16
N ARG A 728 -14.95 -1.56 46.50
CA ARG A 728 -14.10 -2.53 47.20
C ARG A 728 -14.79 -3.89 47.09
N PRO A 729 -14.20 -4.91 46.45
CA PRO A 729 -14.83 -6.22 46.41
C PRO A 729 -14.71 -6.85 47.80
N THR A 730 -15.85 -7.17 48.38
CA THR A 730 -15.92 -8.14 49.47
C THR A 730 -15.58 -9.52 48.89
N HIS A 731 -14.30 -9.90 48.94
CA HIS A 731 -13.70 -11.11 48.36
C HIS A 731 -14.33 -12.48 48.78
N THR A 732 -15.33 -12.49 49.65
CA THR A 732 -15.91 -13.72 50.22
C THR A 732 -17.03 -14.32 49.37
N THR A 733 -17.76 -13.53 48.59
CA THR A 733 -18.93 -13.99 47.82
C THR A 733 -18.57 -14.63 46.46
N ASP A 734 -17.50 -14.16 45.80
CA ASP A 734 -17.08 -14.67 44.48
C ASP A 734 -16.36 -16.02 44.53
N LYS A 735 -15.61 -16.31 45.60
CA LYS A 735 -14.90 -17.60 45.77
C LYS A 735 -15.88 -18.77 45.82
N VAL A 736 -17.01 -18.61 46.52
CA VAL A 736 -18.02 -19.67 46.69
C VAL A 736 -18.73 -19.96 45.36
N LYS A 737 -19.04 -18.93 44.59
CA LYS A 737 -19.66 -19.05 43.27
C LYS A 737 -18.72 -19.67 42.24
N ALA A 738 -17.47 -19.20 42.16
CA ALA A 738 -16.46 -19.74 41.25
C ALA A 738 -16.09 -21.20 41.56
N LEU A 739 -16.10 -21.59 42.85
CA LEU A 739 -15.90 -22.99 43.26
C LEU A 739 -17.08 -23.89 42.85
N ALA A 740 -18.32 -23.38 42.93
CA ALA A 740 -19.51 -24.10 42.51
C ALA A 740 -19.57 -24.30 40.97
N GLU A 741 -19.12 -23.30 40.20
CA GLU A 741 -19.13 -23.29 38.74
C GLU A 741 -17.90 -23.99 38.10
N HIS A 742 -16.97 -24.49 38.90
CA HIS A 742 -15.70 -25.08 38.44
C HIS A 742 -14.90 -24.12 37.53
N ASP A 743 -14.96 -22.81 37.82
CA ASP A 743 -14.19 -21.78 37.12
C ASP A 743 -12.78 -21.69 37.72
N TYR A 744 -11.90 -22.59 37.25
CA TYR A 744 -10.52 -22.64 37.71
C TYR A 744 -9.69 -21.41 37.28
N ILE A 745 -10.05 -20.72 36.20
CA ILE A 745 -9.35 -19.51 35.75
C ILE A 745 -9.70 -18.33 36.67
N GLY A 746 -10.99 -18.13 36.98
CA GLY A 746 -11.42 -17.11 37.93
C GLY A 746 -10.83 -17.33 39.32
N LEU A 747 -10.81 -18.58 39.81
CA LEU A 747 -10.15 -18.91 41.08
C LEU A 747 -8.64 -18.63 41.07
N ALA A 748 -7.94 -18.98 39.99
CA ALA A 748 -6.52 -18.67 39.85
C ALA A 748 -6.25 -17.16 39.90
N GLY A 749 -7.08 -16.34 39.23
CA GLY A 749 -6.99 -14.88 39.26
C GLY A 749 -7.14 -14.30 40.67
N ILE A 750 -8.15 -14.74 41.43
CA ILE A 750 -8.37 -14.27 42.81
C ILE A 750 -7.16 -14.57 43.71
N TYR A 751 -6.54 -15.74 43.55
CA TYR A 751 -5.34 -16.10 44.33
C TYR A 751 -4.08 -15.39 43.84
N ALA A 752 -3.98 -15.02 42.56
CA ALA A 752 -2.92 -14.15 42.05
C ALA A 752 -3.01 -12.75 42.68
N ASP A 753 -4.20 -12.13 42.69
CA ASP A 753 -4.43 -10.84 43.37
C ASP A 753 -4.07 -10.91 44.86
N SER A 754 -4.48 -11.99 45.52
CA SER A 754 -4.16 -12.22 46.94
C SER A 754 -2.65 -12.30 47.18
N THR A 755 -1.90 -12.87 46.23
CA THR A 755 -0.43 -12.94 46.27
C THR A 755 0.18 -11.54 46.20
N TYR A 756 -0.29 -10.71 45.26
CA TYR A 756 0.15 -9.31 45.11
C TYR A 756 -0.11 -8.47 46.37
N PHE A 757 -1.33 -8.51 46.91
CA PHE A 757 -1.64 -7.73 48.12
C PHE A 757 -0.84 -8.18 49.35
N CYS A 758 -0.52 -9.46 49.47
CA CYS A 758 0.36 -9.94 50.54
C CYS A 758 1.79 -9.40 50.38
N ASN A 759 2.31 -9.32 49.16
CA ASN A 759 3.61 -8.71 48.90
C ASN A 759 3.64 -7.22 49.27
N ILE A 760 2.56 -6.48 48.97
CA ILE A 760 2.42 -5.07 49.39
C ILE A 760 2.40 -4.93 50.92
N ASN A 761 1.68 -5.80 51.61
CA ASN A 761 1.55 -5.77 53.06
C ASN A 761 2.80 -6.30 53.79
N GLY A 762 3.79 -6.83 53.07
CA GLY A 762 5.00 -7.42 53.64
C GLY A 762 4.85 -8.88 54.12
N ASP A 763 3.71 -9.52 53.89
CA ASP A 763 3.41 -10.90 54.28
C ASP A 763 3.92 -11.91 53.24
N TYR A 764 5.22 -11.89 52.96
CA TYR A 764 5.83 -12.67 51.87
C TYR A 764 5.65 -14.19 51.98
N ALA A 765 5.61 -14.72 53.21
CA ALA A 765 5.36 -16.15 53.42
C ALA A 765 3.94 -16.55 53.01
N LEU A 766 2.97 -15.69 53.28
CA LEU A 766 1.57 -15.88 52.89
C LEU A 766 1.39 -15.67 51.39
N ALA A 767 2.11 -14.73 50.78
CA ALA A 767 2.15 -14.55 49.34
C ALA A 767 2.55 -15.86 48.63
N LEU A 768 3.64 -16.52 49.06
CA LEU A 768 4.03 -17.81 48.48
C LEU A 768 2.99 -18.93 48.67
N ALA A 769 2.21 -18.91 49.75
CA ALA A 769 1.14 -19.89 49.97
C ALA A 769 -0.05 -19.66 49.02
N TYR A 770 -0.41 -18.40 48.77
CA TYR A 770 -1.42 -18.06 47.77
C TYR A 770 -0.94 -18.35 46.34
N ALA A 771 0.34 -18.09 46.04
CA ALA A 771 0.95 -18.46 44.77
C ALA A 771 0.88 -19.99 44.52
N ASP A 772 1.17 -20.80 45.54
CA ASP A 772 1.06 -22.27 45.46
C ASP A 772 -0.39 -22.71 45.17
N THR A 773 -1.38 -21.98 45.71
CA THR A 773 -2.81 -22.24 45.48
C THR A 773 -3.25 -21.83 44.07
N CYS A 774 -2.81 -20.65 43.59
CA CYS A 774 -3.02 -20.19 42.22
C CYS A 774 -2.47 -21.22 41.21
N ARG A 775 -1.23 -21.70 41.42
CA ARG A 775 -0.60 -22.73 40.58
C ARG A 775 -1.39 -24.03 40.51
N ASN A 776 -1.99 -24.47 41.62
CA ASN A 776 -2.82 -25.67 41.65
C ASN A 776 -4.04 -25.54 40.74
N TYR A 777 -4.75 -24.40 40.78
CA TYR A 777 -5.91 -24.17 39.92
C TYR A 777 -5.54 -24.06 38.44
N LEU A 778 -4.40 -23.41 38.12
CA LEU A 778 -3.87 -23.38 36.76
C LEU A 778 -3.55 -24.79 36.24
N ASN A 779 -2.93 -25.64 37.06
CA ASN A 779 -2.66 -27.05 36.71
C ASN A 779 -3.95 -27.86 36.51
N LYS A 780 -4.98 -27.64 37.34
CA LYS A 780 -6.30 -28.27 37.16
C LYS A 780 -6.97 -27.84 35.85
N GLN A 781 -6.85 -26.57 35.49
CA GLN A 781 -7.37 -26.06 34.22
C GLN A 781 -6.63 -26.69 33.02
N TYR A 782 -5.30 -26.79 33.10
CA TYR A 782 -4.51 -27.49 32.08
C TYR A 782 -4.94 -28.95 31.92
N LEU A 783 -5.09 -29.69 33.03
CA LEU A 783 -5.54 -31.09 33.00
C LEU A 783 -6.99 -31.24 32.49
N ARG A 784 -7.82 -30.20 32.60
CA ARG A 784 -9.17 -30.19 32.00
C ARG A 784 -9.11 -30.08 30.47
N LEU A 785 -8.19 -29.26 29.95
CA LEU A 785 -7.96 -29.11 28.50
C LEU A 785 -7.19 -30.32 27.93
N HIS A 786 -6.27 -30.89 28.72
CA HIS A 786 -5.40 -32.01 28.36
C HIS A 786 -5.39 -33.09 29.46
N PRO A 787 -6.37 -34.03 29.46
CA PRO A 787 -6.53 -35.03 30.53
C PRO A 787 -5.32 -35.96 30.76
N HIS A 788 -4.47 -36.14 29.75
CA HIS A 788 -3.25 -36.95 29.82
C HIS A 788 -1.96 -36.11 29.76
N GLY A 789 -2.07 -34.78 29.91
CA GLY A 789 -0.92 -33.88 29.91
C GLY A 789 0.00 -34.12 31.10
N LYS A 790 1.32 -34.22 30.84
CA LYS A 790 2.34 -34.48 31.87
C LYS A 790 3.13 -33.23 32.29
N LEU A 791 2.97 -32.12 31.57
CA LEU A 791 3.71 -30.88 31.79
C LEU A 791 2.89 -29.98 32.70
N LEU A 792 3.21 -29.95 33.99
CA LEU A 792 2.52 -29.13 35.00
C LEU A 792 3.43 -28.00 35.46
N LEU A 793 2.82 -26.88 35.89
CA LEU A 793 3.54 -25.78 36.54
C LEU A 793 4.17 -26.26 37.84
N GLU A 794 5.48 -26.04 37.95
CA GLU A 794 6.27 -26.38 39.13
C GLU A 794 6.61 -25.13 39.95
N LYS A 795 6.84 -25.33 41.26
CA LYS A 795 7.31 -24.28 42.17
C LYS A 795 8.75 -23.88 41.87
N ILE A 796 9.56 -24.91 41.66
CA ILE A 796 10.97 -24.85 41.32
C ILE A 796 11.24 -26.06 40.42
N GLY A 797 11.96 -25.85 39.32
CA GLY A 797 12.31 -26.87 38.34
C GLY A 797 13.75 -26.70 37.87
N SER A 798 14.23 -27.64 37.05
CA SER A 798 15.54 -27.51 36.42
C SER A 798 15.50 -26.48 35.30
N LEU A 799 16.41 -25.50 35.31
CA LEU A 799 16.58 -24.52 34.23
C LEU A 799 17.04 -25.17 32.91
N SER A 800 17.53 -26.41 32.96
CA SER A 800 17.92 -27.18 31.77
C SER A 800 16.73 -27.70 30.95
N ASN A 801 15.52 -27.69 31.52
CA ASN A 801 14.31 -28.15 30.84
C ASN A 801 13.43 -26.93 30.51
N VAL A 802 12.80 -26.94 29.34
CA VAL A 802 11.80 -25.93 28.98
C VAL A 802 10.65 -25.97 29.99
N PRO A 803 10.39 -24.89 30.75
CA PRO A 803 9.31 -24.84 31.73
C PRO A 803 7.94 -25.07 31.09
N ALA A 804 7.00 -25.63 31.86
CA ALA A 804 5.70 -26.05 31.37
C ALA A 804 4.92 -24.89 30.71
N GLU A 805 4.91 -23.71 31.34
CA GLU A 805 4.25 -22.50 30.84
C GLU A 805 4.75 -22.00 29.48
N ILE A 806 6.06 -22.12 29.22
CA ILE A 806 6.67 -21.70 27.95
C ILE A 806 6.25 -22.68 26.86
N LYS A 807 6.30 -23.98 27.18
CA LYS A 807 5.83 -25.01 26.26
C LYS A 807 4.32 -24.91 26.02
N TRP A 808 3.52 -24.61 27.04
CA TRP A 808 2.09 -24.35 26.89
C TRP A 808 1.84 -23.18 25.94
N TYR A 809 2.65 -22.11 26.04
CA TYR A 809 2.56 -20.94 25.17
C TYR A 809 2.88 -21.30 23.71
N HIS A 810 3.98 -22.03 23.46
CA HIS A 810 4.35 -22.52 22.13
C HIS A 810 3.30 -23.44 21.52
N ASP A 811 2.73 -24.33 22.34
CA ASP A 811 1.67 -25.26 21.94
C ASP A 811 0.30 -24.56 21.79
N SER A 812 0.24 -23.22 21.97
CA SER A 812 -0.96 -22.39 21.82
C SER A 812 -2.13 -22.84 22.70
N ILE A 813 -1.81 -23.35 23.90
CA ILE A 813 -2.82 -23.80 24.85
C ILE A 813 -3.58 -22.59 25.39
N PRO A 814 -4.94 -22.60 25.38
CA PRO A 814 -5.77 -21.45 25.74
C PRO A 814 -5.82 -21.24 27.27
N MET A 815 -4.70 -20.80 27.84
CA MET A 815 -4.53 -20.43 29.24
C MET A 815 -4.49 -18.91 29.39
N ASN A 816 -4.79 -18.40 30.60
CA ASN A 816 -4.59 -16.99 30.91
C ASN A 816 -3.12 -16.76 31.32
N TYR A 817 -2.29 -16.35 30.36
CA TYR A 817 -0.86 -16.09 30.57
C TYR A 817 -0.57 -14.82 31.36
N ASP A 818 -1.52 -13.88 31.50
CA ASP A 818 -1.37 -12.72 32.40
C ASP A 818 -1.29 -13.18 33.86
N ILE A 819 -2.23 -14.05 34.27
CA ILE A 819 -2.23 -14.64 35.62
C ILE A 819 -0.94 -15.43 35.89
N ILE A 820 -0.40 -16.14 34.89
CA ILE A 820 0.86 -16.89 35.03
C ILE A 820 2.05 -15.94 35.19
N LEU A 821 2.08 -14.83 34.44
CA LEU A 821 3.12 -13.80 34.57
C LEU A 821 3.08 -13.15 35.96
N ASP A 822 1.90 -12.73 36.41
CA ASP A 822 1.71 -12.14 37.75
C ASP A 822 2.15 -13.12 38.84
N LEU A 823 1.70 -14.38 38.75
CA LEU A 823 2.09 -15.44 39.66
C LEU A 823 3.62 -15.57 39.76
N ARG A 824 4.32 -15.62 38.62
CA ARG A 824 5.79 -15.79 38.59
C ARG A 824 6.52 -14.55 39.11
N ASN A 825 6.06 -13.36 38.76
CA ASN A 825 6.63 -12.11 39.26
C ASN A 825 6.48 -11.99 40.78
N GLU A 826 5.26 -12.17 41.29
CA GLU A 826 4.98 -12.04 42.72
C GLU A 826 5.66 -13.13 43.55
N SER A 827 5.78 -14.35 42.99
CA SER A 827 6.57 -15.43 43.60
C SER A 827 8.06 -15.07 43.69
N ALA A 828 8.62 -14.42 42.66
CA ALA A 828 10.00 -13.96 42.67
C ALA A 828 10.23 -12.86 43.72
N ILE A 829 9.33 -11.88 43.82
CA ILE A 829 9.40 -10.80 44.83
C ILE A 829 9.38 -11.38 46.25
N ALA A 830 8.44 -12.28 46.53
CA ALA A 830 8.31 -12.91 47.84
C ALA A 830 9.53 -13.81 48.17
N ALA A 831 10.03 -14.56 47.17
CA ALA A 831 11.22 -15.38 47.33
C ALA A 831 12.47 -14.54 47.62
N LEU A 832 12.61 -13.39 46.93
CA LEU A 832 13.71 -12.45 47.12
C LEU A 832 13.71 -11.88 48.55
N ALA A 833 12.54 -11.46 49.05
CA ALA A 833 12.39 -10.90 50.40
C ALA A 833 12.60 -11.95 51.52
N LEU A 834 12.35 -13.23 51.24
CA LEU A 834 12.54 -14.35 52.17
C LEU A 834 13.91 -15.04 52.04
N HIS A 835 14.85 -14.48 51.27
CA HIS A 835 16.18 -15.07 51.00
C HIS A 835 16.12 -16.49 50.41
N LYS A 836 15.06 -16.80 49.65
CA LYS A 836 14.90 -18.08 48.95
C LYS A 836 15.48 -17.98 47.54
N TRP A 837 16.81 -17.98 47.44
CA TRP A 837 17.55 -17.67 46.21
C TRP A 837 17.23 -18.59 45.03
N ASP A 838 17.15 -19.90 45.23
CA ASP A 838 16.86 -20.84 44.15
C ASP A 838 15.42 -20.68 43.64
N LEU A 839 14.49 -20.36 44.54
CA LEU A 839 13.10 -20.06 44.19
C LEU A 839 13.00 -18.73 43.42
N TYR A 840 13.75 -17.71 43.84
CA TYR A 840 13.83 -16.44 43.11
C TYR A 840 14.39 -16.64 41.71
N LYS A 841 15.55 -17.29 41.56
CA LYS A 841 16.21 -17.53 40.27
C LYS A 841 15.28 -18.23 39.29
N TYR A 842 14.63 -19.31 39.71
CA TYR A 842 13.70 -20.05 38.87
C TYR A 842 12.52 -19.18 38.43
N ASN A 843 11.81 -18.55 39.37
CA ASN A 843 10.62 -17.77 39.04
C ASN A 843 10.94 -16.50 38.22
N ASN A 844 12.08 -15.83 38.49
CA ASN A 844 12.54 -14.68 37.73
C ASN A 844 12.92 -15.06 36.29
N SER A 845 13.63 -16.19 36.10
CA SER A 845 14.01 -16.70 34.78
C SER A 845 12.77 -17.04 33.94
N VAL A 846 11.83 -17.77 34.53
CA VAL A 846 10.58 -18.15 33.86
C VAL A 846 9.73 -16.94 33.51
N PHE A 847 9.56 -16.00 34.45
CA PHE A 847 8.87 -14.73 34.22
C PHE A 847 9.48 -13.97 33.05
N THR A 848 10.80 -13.77 33.07
CA THR A 848 11.52 -13.00 32.05
C THR A 848 11.40 -13.66 30.67
N HIS A 849 11.51 -14.99 30.59
CA HIS A 849 11.38 -15.73 29.33
C HIS A 849 9.95 -15.67 28.77
N LEU A 850 8.94 -15.95 29.60
CA LEU A 850 7.54 -15.90 29.18
C LEU A 850 7.12 -14.47 28.79
N PHE A 851 7.57 -13.45 29.52
CA PHE A 851 7.31 -12.05 29.21
C PHE A 851 7.87 -11.67 27.83
N LYS A 852 9.11 -12.06 27.55
CA LYS A 852 9.75 -11.85 26.25
C LYS A 852 8.97 -12.50 25.12
N GLU A 853 8.60 -13.77 25.24
CA GLU A 853 7.86 -14.47 24.20
C GLU A 853 6.45 -13.95 23.99
N LYS A 854 5.74 -13.59 25.07
CA LYS A 854 4.40 -13.00 24.99
C LYS A 854 4.41 -11.63 24.32
N SER A 855 5.50 -10.88 24.47
CA SER A 855 5.68 -9.56 23.86
C SER A 855 6.13 -9.59 22.39
N ALA A 856 6.41 -10.77 21.83
CA ALA A 856 6.87 -10.93 20.45
C ALA A 856 5.73 -10.78 19.42
N ASP A 857 5.96 -10.01 18.34
CA ASP A 857 4.97 -9.80 17.28
C ASP A 857 5.04 -10.91 16.21
N ASN A 858 4.08 -11.84 16.26
CA ASN A 858 3.99 -12.96 15.32
C ASN A 858 3.39 -12.59 13.95
N THR A 859 2.85 -11.37 13.76
CA THR A 859 2.21 -10.95 12.50
C THR A 859 3.22 -10.55 11.41
N LEU A 860 4.39 -10.08 11.85
CA LEU A 860 5.40 -9.49 11.00
C LEU A 860 6.09 -10.50 10.05
N ALA A 861 6.18 -11.75 10.49
CA ALA A 861 6.68 -12.85 9.65
C ALA A 861 5.78 -13.12 8.43
N ALA A 862 4.45 -13.04 8.61
CA ALA A 862 3.50 -13.22 7.52
C ALA A 862 3.57 -12.05 6.52
N TYR A 863 3.73 -10.82 7.03
CA TYR A 863 3.95 -9.62 6.22
C TYR A 863 5.21 -9.75 5.34
N CYS A 864 6.34 -10.17 5.91
CA CYS A 864 7.59 -10.36 5.16
C CYS A 864 7.45 -11.37 4.02
N ARG A 865 6.78 -12.50 4.25
CA ARG A 865 6.51 -13.51 3.19
C ARG A 865 5.69 -12.94 2.05
N MET A 866 4.66 -12.14 2.36
CA MET A 866 3.81 -11.52 1.35
C MET A 866 4.57 -10.46 0.54
N MET A 867 5.41 -9.65 1.18
CA MET A 867 6.27 -8.67 0.52
C MET A 867 7.32 -9.30 -0.39
N MET A 868 7.97 -10.41 0.02
CA MET A 868 8.91 -11.14 -0.85
C MET A 868 8.28 -11.61 -2.16
N LYS A 869 7.04 -12.12 -2.11
CA LYS A 869 6.28 -12.50 -3.32
C LYS A 869 5.97 -11.29 -4.22
N SER A 870 5.77 -10.12 -3.64
CA SER A 870 5.57 -8.88 -4.40
C SER A 870 6.84 -8.45 -5.13
N GLU A 871 8.00 -8.54 -4.48
CA GLU A 871 9.31 -8.23 -5.07
C GLU A 871 9.61 -9.08 -6.30
N THR A 872 9.42 -10.40 -6.20
CA THR A 872 9.65 -11.32 -7.34
C THR A 872 8.78 -10.98 -8.54
N ASN A 873 7.51 -10.63 -8.31
CA ASN A 873 6.59 -10.27 -9.39
C ASN A 873 7.02 -8.96 -10.10
N LYS A 874 7.52 -7.97 -9.34
CA LYS A 874 8.02 -6.71 -9.91
C LYS A 874 9.29 -6.91 -10.73
N ASN A 875 10.20 -7.77 -10.27
CA ASN A 875 11.41 -8.11 -11.03
C ASN A 875 11.07 -8.70 -12.42
N VAL A 876 10.08 -9.59 -12.49
CA VAL A 876 9.60 -10.14 -13.78
C VAL A 876 9.04 -9.06 -14.70
N ALA A 877 8.24 -8.13 -14.15
CA ALA A 877 7.70 -7.01 -14.94
C ALA A 877 8.78 -6.11 -15.54
N ILE A 878 9.85 -5.82 -14.78
CA ILE A 878 11.00 -5.05 -15.25
C ILE A 878 11.70 -5.76 -16.41
N VAL A 879 11.93 -7.08 -16.30
CA VAL A 879 12.58 -7.87 -17.38
C VAL A 879 11.78 -7.78 -18.69
N LEU A 880 10.46 -7.90 -18.63
CA LEU A 880 9.59 -7.78 -19.80
C LEU A 880 9.65 -6.38 -20.44
N LEU A 881 9.66 -5.32 -19.62
CA LEU A 881 9.78 -3.94 -20.08
C LEU A 881 11.13 -3.66 -20.77
N VAL A 882 12.23 -4.21 -20.25
CA VAL A 882 13.56 -4.09 -20.88
C VAL A 882 13.61 -4.84 -22.22
N LEU A 883 13.01 -6.02 -22.33
CA LEU A 883 12.91 -6.76 -23.59
C LEU A 883 12.12 -5.99 -24.65
N LEU A 884 11.00 -5.37 -24.26
CA LEU A 884 10.20 -4.54 -25.15
C LEU A 884 11.01 -3.34 -25.69
N LEU A 885 11.79 -2.69 -24.82
CA LEU A 885 12.66 -1.57 -25.21
C LEU A 885 13.70 -1.97 -26.27
N LEU A 886 14.28 -3.17 -26.16
CA LEU A 886 15.30 -3.67 -27.09
C LEU A 886 14.74 -4.03 -28.49
N LEU A 887 13.47 -4.42 -28.59
CA LEU A 887 12.81 -4.83 -29.83
C LEU A 887 12.52 -3.67 -30.80
N ILE A 888 12.56 -2.43 -30.34
CA ILE A 888 12.19 -1.25 -31.13
C ILE A 888 13.23 -0.94 -32.24
N LEU A 889 14.53 -1.16 -31.99
CA LEU A 889 15.62 -0.81 -32.91
C LEU A 889 15.71 -1.71 -34.17
N PRO A 890 15.60 -3.05 -34.08
CA PRO A 890 15.67 -3.94 -35.25
C PRO A 890 14.54 -3.71 -36.26
N VAL A 891 13.33 -3.42 -35.77
CA VAL A 891 12.14 -3.20 -36.60
C VAL A 891 12.33 -1.96 -37.49
N TYR A 892 12.90 -0.88 -36.96
CA TYR A 892 13.19 0.34 -37.71
C TYR A 892 14.26 0.14 -38.81
N TYR A 893 15.31 -0.64 -38.51
CA TYR A 893 16.42 -0.87 -39.45
C TYR A 893 16.01 -1.64 -40.71
N LEU A 894 15.13 -2.64 -40.57
CA LEU A 894 14.62 -3.42 -41.70
C LEU A 894 13.80 -2.58 -42.70
N MET A 895 13.05 -1.59 -42.21
CA MET A 895 12.24 -0.70 -43.07
C MET A 895 13.09 0.26 -43.90
N TYR A 896 14.32 0.58 -43.49
CA TYR A 896 15.19 1.55 -44.16
C TYR A 896 15.86 1.00 -45.43
N TYR A 897 16.29 -0.26 -45.43
CA TYR A 897 17.20 -0.80 -46.46
C TYR A 897 16.51 -1.19 -47.78
N ARG A 898 15.22 -1.54 -47.76
CA ARG A 898 14.47 -2.06 -48.91
C ARG A 898 14.11 -1.00 -49.98
N ARG A 899 14.07 0.29 -49.63
CA ARG A 899 13.51 1.37 -50.48
C ARG A 899 14.53 2.08 -51.39
N ARG A 900 15.84 1.83 -51.24
CA ARG A 900 16.92 2.62 -51.86
C ARG A 900 17.45 2.09 -53.21
N LEU A 901 17.21 0.82 -53.56
CA LEU A 901 17.79 0.16 -54.75
C LEU A 901 16.95 0.28 -56.03
N SER A 902 15.64 0.52 -55.94
CA SER A 902 14.70 0.54 -57.09
C SER A 902 14.55 1.90 -57.78
N TYR A 903 15.16 2.94 -57.23
CA TYR A 903 14.92 4.36 -57.53
C TYR A 903 16.08 4.96 -58.36
N GLN A 904 16.86 4.22 -59.18
CA GLN A 904 17.98 4.85 -59.94
C GLN A 904 18.01 4.64 -61.46
N PHE A 905 17.19 3.74 -62.00
CA PHE A 905 17.24 3.34 -63.42
C PHE A 905 16.06 3.87 -64.28
N SER A 906 14.97 4.37 -63.69
CA SER A 906 13.71 4.78 -64.36
C SER A 906 13.59 6.27 -64.74
N VAL A 907 14.64 7.11 -64.59
CA VAL A 907 14.55 8.60 -64.66
C VAL A 907 15.48 9.34 -65.61
N GLU A 908 15.72 8.78 -66.78
CA GLU A 908 16.13 9.63 -67.92
C GLU A 908 15.12 9.74 -69.07
N GLN A 909 14.14 8.84 -69.22
CA GLN A 909 13.24 8.80 -70.40
C GLN A 909 11.79 9.29 -70.23
N VAL A 910 11.27 9.45 -69.02
CA VAL A 910 9.86 9.82 -68.77
C VAL A 910 9.65 11.35 -68.43
N LYS A 911 10.70 12.19 -68.46
CA LYS A 911 10.67 13.67 -68.19
C LYS A 911 9.97 14.46 -69.30
N HIS A 912 9.93 13.90 -70.52
CA HIS A 912 9.38 14.54 -71.73
C HIS A 912 7.86 14.30 -71.88
N ILE A 913 7.38 13.09 -71.53
CA ILE A 913 5.95 12.69 -71.57
C ILE A 913 5.15 13.35 -70.43
N ASN A 914 5.80 13.57 -69.27
CA ASN A 914 5.24 14.22 -68.09
C ASN A 914 4.80 15.68 -68.23
N THR A 915 5.49 16.45 -69.05
CA THR A 915 5.23 17.88 -69.22
C THR A 915 3.87 18.17 -69.87
N VAL A 916 3.28 17.19 -70.56
CA VAL A 916 1.98 17.29 -71.24
C VAL A 916 0.81 16.86 -70.33
N LEU A 917 0.96 15.79 -69.54
CA LEU A 917 -0.07 15.30 -68.59
C LEU A 917 -0.29 16.23 -67.37
N LEU A 918 0.69 17.06 -67.00
CA LEU A 918 0.64 18.00 -65.86
C LEU A 918 0.12 19.41 -66.19
N SER A 919 -0.42 19.64 -67.38
CA SER A 919 -1.07 20.92 -67.70
C SER A 919 -2.45 21.03 -67.01
N ASN A 920 -2.88 22.24 -66.64
CA ASN A 920 -4.13 22.52 -65.87
C ASN A 920 -5.43 22.41 -66.71
N VAL A 921 -5.36 21.78 -67.87
CA VAL A 921 -6.51 21.59 -68.77
C VAL A 921 -7.32 20.36 -68.37
N SER A 922 -8.60 20.29 -68.74
CA SER A 922 -9.50 19.22 -68.29
C SER A 922 -9.06 17.83 -68.80
N VAL A 923 -9.56 16.75 -68.17
CA VAL A 923 -9.25 15.35 -68.57
C VAL A 923 -9.53 15.13 -70.08
N GLU A 924 -10.45 15.89 -70.68
CA GLU A 924 -10.82 15.87 -72.10
C GLU A 924 -9.78 16.50 -73.05
N GLU A 925 -9.01 17.49 -72.60
CA GLU A 925 -7.97 18.16 -73.41
C GLU A 925 -6.61 17.45 -73.35
N LYS A 926 -6.36 16.67 -72.29
CA LYS A 926 -5.13 15.88 -72.09
C LYS A 926 -5.00 14.69 -73.05
N LEU A 927 -6.11 14.09 -73.46
CA LEU A 927 -6.15 12.91 -74.32
C LEU A 927 -5.56 13.16 -75.74
N ARG A 928 -5.84 14.33 -76.35
CA ARG A 928 -5.44 14.66 -77.73
C ARG A 928 -3.93 14.86 -77.96
N SER A 929 -3.14 15.01 -76.90
CA SER A 929 -1.75 15.47 -76.98
C SER A 929 -0.71 14.32 -76.95
N VAL A 930 -1.11 13.13 -76.50
CA VAL A 930 -0.22 11.98 -76.20
C VAL A 930 -0.03 11.04 -77.41
N GLU A 931 -0.81 11.16 -78.49
CA GLU A 931 -0.82 10.25 -79.67
C GLU A 931 0.36 10.36 -80.67
N SER A 932 1.37 11.20 -80.44
CA SER A 932 2.33 11.63 -81.49
C SER A 932 3.82 11.17 -81.36
N VAL A 933 4.18 10.21 -80.47
CA VAL A 933 5.60 9.86 -80.12
C VAL A 933 6.06 8.44 -80.56
N ASP A 934 7.29 8.27 -81.09
CA ASP A 934 7.85 7.00 -81.65
C ASP A 934 8.74 6.20 -80.65
N SER A 935 8.57 4.87 -80.52
CA SER A 935 8.84 4.11 -79.27
C SER A 935 9.83 2.94 -79.33
N ASP A 936 10.55 2.71 -80.43
CA ASP A 936 11.06 1.37 -80.75
C ASP A 936 12.27 0.77 -79.95
N ARG A 937 13.00 1.52 -79.11
CA ARG A 937 14.22 1.06 -78.38
C ARG A 937 14.11 0.99 -76.84
N PHE A 938 12.90 1.11 -76.30
CA PHE A 938 12.65 0.97 -74.87
C PHE A 938 12.61 -0.49 -74.39
N PRO A 939 12.84 -0.77 -73.09
CA PRO A 939 12.40 -2.04 -72.52
C PRO A 939 10.89 -2.19 -72.76
N GLU A 940 10.41 -3.39 -73.06
CA GLU A 940 9.00 -3.75 -73.32
C GLU A 940 7.97 -3.04 -72.41
N ARG A 941 8.32 -2.77 -71.15
CA ARG A 941 7.51 -1.99 -70.20
C ARG A 941 7.20 -0.55 -70.63
N LEU A 942 8.14 0.17 -71.24
CA LEU A 942 7.96 1.60 -71.57
C LEU A 942 7.15 1.80 -72.88
N LYS A 943 7.16 0.82 -73.80
CA LYS A 943 6.26 0.79 -74.97
C LYS A 943 4.80 0.53 -74.59
N ASN A 944 4.56 -0.45 -73.72
CA ASN A 944 3.22 -0.76 -73.20
C ASN A 944 2.65 0.33 -72.29
N ILE A 945 3.51 1.07 -71.58
CA ILE A 945 3.09 2.21 -70.76
C ILE A 945 2.46 3.30 -71.63
N ILE A 946 3.01 3.65 -72.80
CA ILE A 946 2.45 4.73 -73.63
C ILE A 946 1.07 4.38 -74.22
N SER A 947 0.88 3.13 -74.64
CA SER A 947 -0.41 2.65 -75.14
C SER A 947 -1.48 2.55 -74.04
N GLN A 948 -1.08 2.20 -72.80
CA GLN A 948 -2.00 2.17 -71.64
C GLN A 948 -2.52 3.57 -71.27
N ILE A 949 -1.76 4.64 -71.44
CA ILE A 949 -2.18 6.00 -71.03
C ILE A 949 -3.45 6.42 -71.76
N GLN A 950 -3.50 6.18 -73.06
CA GLN A 950 -4.58 6.61 -73.95
C GLN A 950 -5.90 5.90 -73.62
N GLU A 951 -5.83 4.62 -73.30
CA GLU A 951 -7.00 3.80 -72.94
C GLU A 951 -7.52 4.13 -71.52
N THR A 952 -6.61 4.43 -70.57
CA THR A 952 -7.02 4.70 -69.17
C THR A 952 -7.62 6.09 -68.94
N LEU A 953 -7.30 7.08 -69.78
CA LEU A 953 -7.86 8.43 -69.68
C LEU A 953 -9.37 8.48 -70.01
N PHE A 954 -9.86 7.58 -70.86
CA PHE A 954 -11.26 7.53 -71.28
C PHE A 954 -12.16 6.86 -70.22
N GLU A 955 -11.72 5.76 -69.60
CA GLU A 955 -12.48 5.03 -68.57
C GLU A 955 -12.53 5.74 -67.20
N ALA A 956 -11.55 6.59 -66.90
CA ALA A 956 -11.43 7.32 -65.64
C ALA A 956 -12.52 8.38 -65.41
N ASN A 957 -12.98 9.07 -66.45
CA ASN A 957 -13.88 10.22 -66.33
C ASN A 957 -15.31 9.83 -65.89
N GLU A 958 -15.81 8.68 -66.36
CA GLU A 958 -17.17 8.19 -66.08
C GLU A 958 -17.27 7.54 -64.68
N LYS A 959 -16.21 6.87 -64.21
CA LYS A 959 -16.15 6.22 -62.90
C LYS A 959 -16.04 7.23 -61.74
N ASN A 960 -15.31 8.32 -61.94
CA ASN A 960 -14.99 9.27 -60.88
C ASN A 960 -16.22 10.06 -60.38
N GLN A 961 -17.12 10.46 -61.28
CA GLN A 961 -18.38 11.14 -60.91
C GLN A 961 -19.33 10.28 -60.07
N LYS A 962 -19.31 8.95 -60.26
CA LYS A 962 -20.23 8.02 -59.59
C LYS A 962 -19.76 7.63 -58.18
N SER A 963 -18.45 7.46 -57.97
CA SER A 963 -17.90 7.10 -56.65
C SER A 963 -17.92 8.28 -55.66
N GLN A 964 -17.65 9.50 -56.12
CA GLN A 964 -17.72 10.71 -55.26
C GLN A 964 -19.13 10.93 -54.67
N SER A 965 -20.19 10.82 -55.47
CA SER A 965 -21.57 10.98 -54.97
C SER A 965 -22.00 9.89 -53.97
N ASN A 966 -21.44 8.68 -54.06
CA ASN A 966 -21.78 7.60 -53.13
C ASN A 966 -21.08 7.77 -51.77
N ILE A 967 -19.82 8.22 -51.77
CA ILE A 967 -19.04 8.47 -50.55
C ILE A 967 -19.60 9.67 -49.81
N GLU A 968 -19.96 10.74 -50.51
CA GLU A 968 -20.60 11.91 -49.90
C GLU A 968 -21.92 11.52 -49.20
N LEU A 969 -22.72 10.64 -49.81
CA LEU A 969 -23.96 10.12 -49.22
C LEU A 969 -23.70 9.24 -47.97
N LEU A 970 -22.66 8.39 -48.00
CA LEU A 970 -22.30 7.50 -46.90
C LEU A 970 -21.62 8.22 -45.74
N GLU A 971 -20.77 9.18 -46.02
CA GLU A 971 -20.20 10.06 -45.01
C GLU A 971 -21.27 10.92 -44.35
N ASP A 972 -22.24 11.43 -45.11
CA ASP A 972 -23.39 12.13 -44.53
C ASP A 972 -24.22 11.19 -43.65
N GLU A 973 -24.43 9.93 -44.05
CA GLU A 973 -25.09 8.93 -43.22
C GLU A 973 -24.27 8.61 -41.95
N ALA A 974 -22.95 8.46 -42.06
CA ALA A 974 -22.03 8.22 -40.94
C ALA A 974 -22.00 9.39 -39.97
N ARG A 975 -21.89 10.63 -40.48
CA ARG A 975 -21.99 11.86 -39.66
C ARG A 975 -23.35 11.98 -38.98
N CYS A 976 -24.44 11.62 -39.67
CA CYS A 976 -25.78 11.62 -39.07
C CYS A 976 -25.88 10.59 -37.92
N VAL A 977 -25.39 9.37 -38.13
CA VAL A 977 -25.40 8.28 -37.12
C VAL A 977 -24.47 8.63 -35.95
N GLU A 978 -23.28 9.15 -36.21
CA GLU A 978 -22.32 9.56 -35.18
C GLU A 978 -22.85 10.73 -34.36
N TYR A 979 -23.42 11.74 -35.01
CA TYR A 979 -24.09 12.84 -34.32
C TYR A 979 -25.27 12.34 -33.46
N GLU A 980 -26.09 11.43 -33.98
CA GLU A 980 -27.19 10.84 -33.20
C GLU A 980 -26.66 10.01 -32.02
N ASN A 981 -25.59 9.25 -32.22
CA ASN A 981 -24.93 8.44 -31.21
C ASN A 981 -24.30 9.30 -30.11
N GLU A 982 -23.56 10.35 -30.46
CA GLU A 982 -22.98 11.32 -29.52
C GLU A 982 -24.09 12.07 -28.76
N ARG A 983 -25.13 12.54 -29.46
CA ARG A 983 -26.28 13.20 -28.84
C ARG A 983 -26.95 12.27 -27.82
N LEU A 984 -27.14 11.00 -28.15
CA LEU A 984 -27.69 10.00 -27.23
C LEU A 984 -26.72 9.66 -26.09
N HIS A 985 -25.42 9.54 -26.35
CA HIS A 985 -24.39 9.28 -25.33
C HIS A 985 -24.32 10.43 -24.31
N ILE A 986 -24.31 11.67 -24.78
CA ILE A 986 -24.33 12.87 -23.95
C ILE A 986 -25.65 12.92 -23.16
N SER A 987 -26.78 12.71 -23.82
CA SER A 987 -28.11 12.65 -23.17
C SER A 987 -28.14 11.58 -22.06
N ASN A 988 -27.65 10.37 -22.35
CA ASN A 988 -27.57 9.27 -21.38
C ASN A 988 -26.65 9.60 -20.21
N SER A 989 -25.49 10.19 -20.48
CA SER A 989 -24.52 10.57 -19.45
C SER A 989 -25.06 11.67 -18.54
N ILE A 990 -25.76 12.66 -19.11
CA ILE A 990 -26.43 13.71 -18.34
C ILE A 990 -27.56 13.09 -17.50
N LEU A 991 -28.39 12.22 -18.09
CA LEU A 991 -29.46 11.52 -17.36
C LEU A 991 -28.91 10.66 -16.22
N ASP A 992 -27.79 9.95 -16.41
CA ASP A 992 -27.13 9.19 -15.35
C ASP A 992 -26.64 10.09 -14.20
N ASN A 993 -26.06 11.25 -14.53
CA ASN A 993 -25.64 12.22 -13.52
C ASN A 993 -26.85 12.86 -12.81
N CYS A 994 -27.90 13.24 -13.53
CA CYS A 994 -29.13 13.79 -12.95
C CYS A 994 -29.82 12.76 -12.04
N LEU A 995 -29.96 11.51 -12.48
CA LEU A 995 -30.58 10.45 -11.69
C LEU A 995 -29.71 10.05 -10.50
N SER A 996 -28.38 10.05 -10.63
CA SER A 996 -27.46 9.80 -9.50
C SER A 996 -27.46 10.95 -8.49
N THR A 997 -27.63 12.19 -8.94
CA THR A 997 -27.72 13.38 -8.08
C THR A 997 -29.08 13.40 -7.38
N LEU A 998 -30.18 13.19 -8.11
CA LEU A 998 -31.52 13.01 -7.54
C LEU A 998 -31.50 11.91 -6.47
N LYS A 999 -30.85 10.78 -6.76
CA LYS A 999 -30.61 9.72 -5.78
C LYS A 999 -29.88 10.23 -4.53
N HIS A 1000 -28.68 10.79 -4.67
CA HIS A 1000 -27.85 11.15 -3.53
C HIS A 1000 -28.41 12.30 -2.70
N GLU A 1001 -29.08 13.25 -3.33
CA GLU A 1001 -29.61 14.44 -2.66
C GLU A 1001 -31.00 14.19 -2.06
N THR A 1002 -31.87 13.36 -2.66
CA THR A 1002 -33.28 13.25 -2.23
C THR A 1002 -33.63 12.04 -1.35
N MET A 1003 -32.74 11.04 -1.24
CA MET A 1003 -33.02 9.75 -0.57
C MET A 1003 -33.29 9.81 0.93
N TYR A 1004 -32.79 10.84 1.62
CA TYR A 1004 -32.87 10.93 3.08
C TYR A 1004 -34.24 11.42 3.58
N TYR A 1005 -34.95 12.22 2.77
CA TYR A 1005 -36.11 12.99 3.24
C TYR A 1005 -37.34 12.15 3.60
N PRO A 1006 -37.76 11.13 2.84
CA PRO A 1006 -38.98 10.38 3.18
C PRO A 1006 -38.82 9.66 4.53
N SER A 1007 -37.73 8.91 4.72
CA SER A 1007 -37.44 8.26 6.02
C SER A 1007 -37.39 9.26 7.19
N ARG A 1008 -36.91 10.50 6.95
CA ARG A 1008 -36.92 11.55 7.98
C ARG A 1008 -38.32 12.10 8.27
N ILE A 1009 -39.14 12.30 7.24
CA ILE A 1009 -40.55 12.72 7.38
C ILE A 1009 -41.32 11.66 8.18
N ARG A 1010 -41.13 10.37 7.88
CA ARG A 1010 -41.73 9.25 8.63
C ARG A 1010 -41.42 9.31 10.13
N GLN A 1011 -40.14 9.47 10.47
CA GLN A 1011 -39.70 9.57 11.88
C GLN A 1011 -40.34 10.74 12.62
N LEU A 1012 -40.49 11.89 11.96
CA LEU A 1012 -41.10 13.06 12.58
C LEU A 1012 -42.61 12.87 12.78
N VAL A 1013 -43.28 12.17 11.86
CA VAL A 1013 -44.70 11.81 12.01
C VAL A 1013 -44.90 10.79 13.14
N ASP A 1014 -43.97 9.85 13.33
CA ASP A 1014 -43.99 8.89 14.45
C ASP A 1014 -43.81 9.55 15.83
N GLN A 1015 -43.08 10.67 15.91
CA GLN A 1015 -42.80 11.39 17.14
C GLN A 1015 -43.96 12.26 17.65
N ARG A 1016 -45.15 12.11 17.05
CA ARG A 1016 -46.49 12.63 17.43
C ARG A 1016 -46.48 13.85 18.38
N GLU A 1017 -46.84 15.00 17.79
CA GLU A 1017 -47.51 16.17 18.40
C GLU A 1017 -46.76 17.50 18.62
N LYS A 1018 -45.48 17.73 18.27
CA LYS A 1018 -44.90 19.10 18.46
C LYS A 1018 -44.07 19.71 17.34
N GLN A 1019 -44.03 19.12 16.15
CA GLN A 1019 -43.20 19.63 15.04
C GLN A 1019 -43.89 19.58 13.68
N LEU A 1020 -45.21 19.80 13.61
CA LEU A 1020 -45.95 19.78 12.33
C LEU A 1020 -45.42 20.85 11.36
N GLU A 1021 -44.96 21.98 11.88
CA GLU A 1021 -44.30 23.03 11.10
C GLU A 1021 -42.98 22.54 10.49
N SER A 1022 -42.16 21.80 11.26
CA SER A 1022 -40.92 21.20 10.76
C SER A 1022 -41.17 20.06 9.76
N ILE A 1023 -42.26 19.30 9.92
CA ILE A 1023 -42.69 18.27 8.95
C ILE A 1023 -43.09 18.93 7.62
N ASP A 1024 -43.84 20.03 7.68
CA ASP A 1024 -44.25 20.79 6.50
C ASP A 1024 -43.07 21.43 5.77
N GLU A 1025 -42.17 22.12 6.50
CA GLU A 1025 -40.96 22.71 5.91
C GLU A 1025 -40.09 21.66 5.22
N LEU A 1026 -39.88 20.50 5.86
CA LEU A 1026 -39.10 19.41 5.30
C LEU A 1026 -39.77 18.79 4.07
N ALA A 1027 -41.08 18.60 4.11
CA ALA A 1027 -41.85 18.04 3.00
C ALA A 1027 -41.92 19.01 1.81
N VAL A 1028 -42.03 20.33 2.05
CA VAL A 1028 -42.02 21.36 1.00
C VAL A 1028 -40.63 21.42 0.37
N TYR A 1029 -39.56 21.44 1.17
CA TYR A 1029 -38.19 21.41 0.67
C TYR A 1029 -37.89 20.14 -0.13
N TYR A 1030 -38.36 18.98 0.35
CA TYR A 1030 -38.27 17.73 -0.40
C TYR A 1030 -38.99 17.82 -1.74
N LYS A 1031 -40.21 18.38 -1.79
CA LYS A 1031 -40.93 18.58 -3.05
C LYS A 1031 -40.19 19.50 -4.00
N GLU A 1032 -39.66 20.63 -3.53
CA GLU A 1032 -38.95 21.61 -4.37
C GLU A 1032 -37.68 20.99 -4.96
N LEU A 1033 -36.83 20.39 -4.12
CA LEU A 1033 -35.60 19.73 -4.56
C LEU A 1033 -35.89 18.56 -5.51
N TYR A 1034 -36.89 17.72 -5.20
CA TYR A 1034 -37.28 16.61 -6.05
C TYR A 1034 -37.86 17.09 -7.38
N SER A 1035 -38.67 18.16 -7.37
CA SER A 1035 -39.27 18.72 -8.59
C SER A 1035 -38.22 19.34 -9.50
N ILE A 1036 -37.26 20.11 -8.96
CA ILE A 1036 -36.17 20.73 -9.73
C ILE A 1036 -35.30 19.64 -10.38
N LEU A 1037 -34.83 18.68 -9.59
CA LEU A 1037 -33.95 17.61 -10.10
C LEU A 1037 -34.69 16.67 -11.06
N SER A 1038 -35.97 16.38 -10.81
CA SER A 1038 -36.80 15.59 -11.74
C SER A 1038 -37.08 16.34 -13.05
N GLN A 1039 -37.38 17.64 -12.97
CA GLN A 1039 -37.67 18.47 -14.14
C GLN A 1039 -36.43 18.63 -15.03
N GLN A 1040 -35.23 18.73 -14.44
CA GLN A 1040 -33.97 18.69 -15.18
C GLN A 1040 -33.79 17.37 -15.94
N ALA A 1041 -34.10 16.23 -15.30
CA ALA A 1041 -34.06 14.93 -15.97
C ALA A 1041 -35.13 14.80 -17.06
N MET A 1042 -36.36 15.28 -16.82
CA MET A 1042 -37.45 15.29 -17.81
C MET A 1042 -37.12 16.11 -19.05
N HIS A 1043 -36.52 17.29 -18.88
CA HIS A 1043 -36.13 18.15 -20.01
C HIS A 1043 -35.14 17.45 -20.94
N GLN A 1044 -34.24 16.60 -20.41
CA GLN A 1044 -33.33 15.82 -21.26
C GLN A 1044 -34.05 14.71 -22.05
N VAL A 1045 -35.13 14.15 -21.49
CA VAL A 1045 -35.95 13.13 -22.16
C VAL A 1045 -36.76 13.70 -23.31
N GLU A 1046 -37.40 14.86 -23.13
CA GLU A 1046 -38.26 15.49 -24.16
C GLU A 1046 -37.50 15.89 -25.44
N ASN A 1047 -36.19 16.09 -25.34
CA ASN A 1047 -35.32 16.43 -26.48
C ASN A 1047 -35.03 15.24 -27.41
N THR A 1048 -35.46 14.03 -27.05
CA THR A 1048 -35.23 12.80 -27.85
C THR A 1048 -36.56 12.26 -28.38
N LYS A 1049 -36.97 12.68 -29.59
CA LYS A 1049 -38.20 12.18 -30.24
C LYS A 1049 -37.92 10.87 -30.98
N LEU A 1050 -38.66 9.82 -30.66
CA LEU A 1050 -38.64 8.56 -31.41
C LEU A 1050 -39.43 8.70 -32.71
N VAL A 1051 -38.88 8.18 -33.80
CA VAL A 1051 -39.54 8.14 -35.11
C VAL A 1051 -40.03 6.71 -35.36
N ALA A 1052 -41.34 6.54 -35.49
CA ALA A 1052 -41.95 5.25 -35.76
C ALA A 1052 -41.98 4.93 -37.26
N HIS A 1053 -41.44 3.77 -37.64
CA HIS A 1053 -41.42 3.29 -39.01
C HIS A 1053 -42.39 2.10 -39.18
N PRO A 1054 -42.91 1.82 -40.38
CA PRO A 1054 -43.60 0.56 -40.67
C PRO A 1054 -42.64 -0.61 -40.51
N VAL A 1055 -43.01 -1.59 -39.70
CA VAL A 1055 -42.19 -2.73 -39.32
C VAL A 1055 -43.02 -4.01 -39.47
N ILE A 1056 -42.45 -5.01 -40.15
CA ILE A 1056 -43.04 -6.33 -40.32
C ILE A 1056 -42.46 -7.24 -39.24
N LEU A 1057 -43.32 -7.92 -38.48
CA LEU A 1057 -42.89 -8.72 -37.32
C LEU A 1057 -41.92 -9.86 -37.69
N ALA A 1058 -42.09 -10.43 -38.89
CA ALA A 1058 -41.24 -11.50 -39.41
C ALA A 1058 -39.79 -11.06 -39.65
N ASP A 1059 -39.55 -9.77 -39.91
CA ASP A 1059 -38.22 -9.23 -40.24
C ASP A 1059 -37.43 -8.82 -38.99
N LEU A 1060 -38.11 -8.66 -37.86
CA LEU A 1060 -37.51 -8.15 -36.63
C LEU A 1060 -36.64 -9.19 -35.92
N VAL A 1061 -36.98 -10.47 -36.00
CA VAL A 1061 -36.37 -11.46 -35.11
C VAL A 1061 -36.02 -12.73 -35.86
N SER A 1062 -34.82 -13.27 -35.58
CA SER A 1062 -34.32 -14.53 -36.12
C SER A 1062 -35.36 -15.65 -35.97
N ALA A 1063 -35.54 -16.46 -37.02
CA ALA A 1063 -36.54 -17.53 -37.12
C ALA A 1063 -36.58 -18.50 -35.92
N ASN A 1064 -35.52 -18.58 -35.11
CA ASN A 1064 -35.40 -19.47 -33.97
C ASN A 1064 -36.05 -18.95 -32.66
N LYS A 1065 -36.44 -17.68 -32.58
CA LYS A 1065 -37.00 -17.08 -31.35
C LYS A 1065 -38.53 -17.07 -31.30
N PHE A 1066 -39.19 -17.38 -32.43
CA PHE A 1066 -40.64 -17.39 -32.57
C PHE A 1066 -41.12 -18.72 -33.11
N ILE A 1067 -42.30 -19.15 -32.68
CA ILE A 1067 -43.09 -20.16 -33.38
C ILE A 1067 -44.04 -19.40 -34.30
N THR A 1068 -43.86 -19.54 -35.61
CA THR A 1068 -44.62 -18.79 -36.62
C THR A 1068 -46.11 -19.07 -36.50
N PRO A 1069 -46.97 -18.05 -36.37
CA PRO A 1069 -48.43 -18.23 -36.40
C PRO A 1069 -48.93 -18.66 -37.79
N GLU A 1070 -50.02 -19.42 -37.84
CA GLU A 1070 -50.70 -19.80 -39.11
C GLU A 1070 -51.37 -18.60 -39.82
N THR A 1071 -51.40 -17.42 -39.18
CA THR A 1071 -52.00 -16.19 -39.72
C THR A 1071 -50.96 -15.07 -39.88
N PRO A 1072 -50.91 -14.35 -41.03
CA PRO A 1072 -49.94 -13.29 -41.27
C PRO A 1072 -50.22 -12.07 -40.39
N VAL A 1073 -49.22 -11.67 -39.59
CA VAL A 1073 -49.28 -10.49 -38.72
C VAL A 1073 -49.17 -9.21 -39.58
N PRO A 1074 -50.10 -8.25 -39.48
CA PRO A 1074 -50.02 -7.00 -40.25
C PRO A 1074 -48.84 -6.12 -39.78
N ALA A 1075 -48.33 -5.26 -40.66
CA ALA A 1075 -47.26 -4.32 -40.32
C ALA A 1075 -47.67 -3.37 -39.17
N ILE A 1076 -46.77 -3.19 -38.21
CA ILE A 1076 -46.93 -2.33 -37.04
C ILE A 1076 -46.03 -1.09 -37.18
N LEU A 1077 -46.42 0.04 -36.61
CA LEU A 1077 -45.57 1.22 -36.52
C LEU A 1077 -44.70 1.13 -35.27
N GLY A 1078 -43.39 1.34 -35.38
CA GLY A 1078 -42.48 1.43 -34.24
C GLY A 1078 -41.01 1.63 -34.60
N ASP A 1079 -40.18 1.85 -33.59
CA ASP A 1079 -38.72 1.80 -33.77
C ASP A 1079 -38.29 0.31 -33.79
N PRO A 1080 -37.64 -0.16 -34.87
CA PRO A 1080 -37.30 -1.56 -35.02
C PRO A 1080 -36.34 -2.05 -33.92
N ASP A 1081 -35.33 -1.26 -33.56
CA ASP A 1081 -34.31 -1.65 -32.57
C ASP A 1081 -34.94 -1.88 -31.18
N LEU A 1082 -35.89 -1.02 -30.81
CA LEU A 1082 -36.61 -1.12 -29.54
C LEU A 1082 -37.62 -2.26 -29.53
N LEU A 1083 -38.31 -2.52 -30.65
CA LEU A 1083 -39.21 -3.67 -30.75
C LEU A 1083 -38.44 -4.99 -30.67
N VAL A 1084 -37.27 -5.10 -31.34
CA VAL A 1084 -36.37 -6.26 -31.17
C VAL A 1084 -35.99 -6.43 -29.70
N TYR A 1085 -35.60 -5.34 -29.04
CA TYR A 1085 -35.20 -5.39 -27.64
C TYR A 1085 -36.34 -5.87 -26.71
N MET A 1086 -37.60 -5.46 -26.96
CA MET A 1086 -38.77 -5.94 -26.23
C MET A 1086 -38.93 -7.45 -26.34
N PHE A 1087 -38.85 -8.00 -27.55
CA PHE A 1087 -38.99 -9.45 -27.76
C PHE A 1087 -37.79 -10.25 -27.25
N ASP A 1088 -36.58 -9.70 -27.30
CA ASP A 1088 -35.41 -10.29 -26.66
C ASP A 1088 -35.60 -10.45 -25.15
N ILE A 1089 -36.18 -9.43 -24.49
CA ILE A 1089 -36.51 -9.50 -23.07
C ILE A 1089 -37.55 -10.59 -22.80
N LEU A 1090 -38.64 -10.62 -23.57
CA LEU A 1090 -39.70 -11.62 -23.39
C LEU A 1090 -39.17 -13.03 -23.62
N PHE A 1091 -38.32 -13.23 -24.63
CA PHE A 1091 -37.68 -14.51 -24.90
C PHE A 1091 -36.79 -14.96 -23.73
N LEU A 1092 -35.94 -14.07 -23.20
CA LEU A 1092 -35.11 -14.36 -22.02
C LEU A 1092 -35.96 -14.69 -20.79
N LYS A 1093 -37.08 -14.01 -20.60
CA LYS A 1093 -38.00 -14.24 -19.48
C LYS A 1093 -38.91 -15.45 -19.66
N ASN A 1094 -38.93 -16.05 -20.84
CA ASN A 1094 -39.54 -17.34 -21.13
C ASN A 1094 -38.50 -18.48 -21.08
N ASP A 1095 -37.43 -18.32 -20.30
CA ASP A 1095 -36.30 -19.27 -20.19
C ASP A 1095 -35.66 -19.65 -21.53
N ASN A 1096 -35.59 -18.70 -22.46
CA ASN A 1096 -35.12 -18.88 -23.84
C ASN A 1096 -35.95 -19.89 -24.66
N GLN A 1097 -37.20 -20.12 -24.28
CA GLN A 1097 -38.15 -20.89 -25.09
C GLN A 1097 -38.76 -19.99 -26.17
N PRO A 1098 -38.92 -20.48 -27.41
CA PRO A 1098 -39.54 -19.73 -28.49
C PRO A 1098 -40.91 -19.17 -28.10
N LEU A 1099 -41.16 -17.92 -28.46
CA LEU A 1099 -42.40 -17.23 -28.15
C LEU A 1099 -43.48 -17.62 -29.17
N ILE A 1100 -44.66 -18.01 -28.68
CA ILE A 1100 -45.84 -18.20 -29.54
C ILE A 1100 -46.58 -16.86 -29.59
N VAL A 1101 -46.64 -16.27 -30.77
CA VAL A 1101 -47.26 -14.95 -30.97
C VAL A 1101 -48.40 -15.04 -31.96
N THR A 1102 -49.60 -14.67 -31.54
CA THR A 1102 -50.76 -14.51 -32.41
C THR A 1102 -51.19 -13.05 -32.43
N SER A 1103 -51.93 -12.62 -33.45
CA SER A 1103 -52.36 -11.23 -33.59
C SER A 1103 -53.86 -11.10 -33.81
N GLU A 1104 -54.47 -10.12 -33.14
CA GLU A 1104 -55.87 -9.73 -33.31
C GLU A 1104 -55.96 -8.25 -33.72
N GLU A 1105 -56.76 -7.93 -34.74
CA GLU A 1105 -57.03 -6.53 -35.11
C GLU A 1105 -58.14 -5.93 -34.25
N LYS A 1106 -57.84 -4.82 -33.57
CA LYS A 1106 -58.80 -4.08 -32.75
C LYS A 1106 -59.34 -2.86 -33.50
N LYS A 1107 -60.65 -2.57 -33.35
CA LYS A 1107 -61.29 -1.38 -33.93
C LYS A 1107 -60.53 -0.10 -33.53
N GLY A 1108 -60.26 0.78 -34.50
CA GLY A 1108 -59.53 2.05 -34.28
C GLY A 1108 -58.08 2.08 -34.77
N GLY A 1109 -57.62 1.06 -35.52
CA GLY A 1109 -56.29 1.04 -36.14
C GLY A 1109 -55.18 0.57 -35.18
N TYR A 1110 -55.51 -0.38 -34.29
CA TYR A 1110 -54.59 -1.02 -33.34
C TYR A 1110 -54.49 -2.52 -33.64
N ILE A 1111 -53.33 -3.10 -33.34
CA ILE A 1111 -53.09 -4.55 -33.38
C ILE A 1111 -52.74 -4.99 -31.96
N ILE A 1112 -53.38 -6.07 -31.50
CA ILE A 1112 -53.01 -6.76 -30.27
C ILE A 1112 -52.15 -7.96 -30.65
N LEU A 1113 -50.97 -8.05 -30.07
CA LEU A 1113 -50.10 -9.23 -30.15
C LEU A 1113 -50.26 -10.02 -28.86
N HIS A 1114 -50.79 -11.23 -28.95
CA HIS A 1114 -50.88 -12.16 -27.83
C HIS A 1114 -49.62 -13.01 -27.80
N VAL A 1115 -48.79 -12.83 -26.78
CA VAL A 1115 -47.53 -13.54 -26.60
C VAL A 1115 -47.70 -14.55 -25.46
N LEU A 1116 -47.73 -15.85 -25.78
CA LEU A 1116 -47.81 -16.91 -24.77
C LEU A 1116 -46.41 -17.19 -24.19
N MET A 1117 -46.28 -16.96 -22.89
CA MET A 1117 -45.11 -17.27 -22.08
C MET A 1117 -45.33 -18.63 -21.38
N SER A 1118 -44.92 -19.70 -22.04
CA SER A 1118 -45.18 -21.08 -21.60
C SER A 1118 -44.41 -21.49 -20.34
N SER A 1119 -43.23 -20.93 -20.09
CA SER A 1119 -42.45 -21.22 -18.87
C SER A 1119 -42.86 -20.34 -17.68
N LEU A 1120 -43.50 -19.19 -17.94
CA LEU A 1120 -43.90 -18.23 -16.92
C LEU A 1120 -45.32 -18.53 -16.41
N ARG A 1121 -45.44 -19.01 -15.17
CA ARG A 1121 -46.73 -19.29 -14.51
C ARG A 1121 -46.95 -18.36 -13.33
N LEU A 1122 -47.80 -17.35 -13.54
CA LEU A 1122 -48.11 -16.34 -12.53
C LEU A 1122 -49.53 -16.51 -11.96
N THR A 1123 -49.73 -16.05 -10.73
CA THR A 1123 -51.07 -15.90 -10.14
C THR A 1123 -51.79 -14.70 -10.77
N ASP A 1124 -53.12 -14.63 -10.67
CA ASP A 1124 -53.88 -13.50 -11.24
C ASP A 1124 -53.46 -12.16 -10.64
N GLU A 1125 -53.04 -12.15 -9.37
CA GLU A 1125 -52.48 -10.98 -8.70
C GLU A 1125 -51.10 -10.60 -9.24
N ALA A 1126 -50.22 -11.59 -9.46
CA ALA A 1126 -48.90 -11.36 -10.05
C ALA A 1126 -49.00 -10.90 -11.52
N CYS A 1127 -49.96 -11.40 -12.30
CA CYS A 1127 -50.24 -10.92 -13.66
C CYS A 1127 -50.63 -9.43 -13.68
N ARG A 1128 -51.49 -9.00 -12.75
CA ARG A 1128 -51.88 -7.58 -12.63
C ARG A 1128 -50.71 -6.66 -12.30
N ASN A 1129 -49.72 -7.17 -11.55
CA ASN A 1129 -48.57 -6.41 -11.10
C ASN A 1129 -47.30 -6.63 -11.94
N LEU A 1130 -47.36 -7.43 -13.01
CA LEU A 1130 -46.18 -7.82 -13.79
C LEU A 1130 -45.48 -6.63 -14.46
N PHE A 1131 -46.25 -5.63 -14.88
CA PHE A 1131 -45.74 -4.40 -15.49
C PHE A 1131 -45.74 -3.21 -14.52
N SER A 1132 -45.88 -3.49 -13.22
CA SER A 1132 -45.69 -2.51 -12.16
C SER A 1132 -44.20 -2.41 -11.81
N PRO A 1133 -43.75 -1.24 -11.35
CA PRO A 1133 -42.34 -1.04 -11.05
C PRO A 1133 -41.94 -1.79 -9.77
N SER A 1134 -41.19 -2.88 -9.93
CA SER A 1134 -40.56 -3.62 -8.84
C SER A 1134 -39.19 -4.15 -9.30
N ALA A 1135 -38.31 -4.43 -8.33
CA ALA A 1135 -36.98 -4.97 -8.59
C ALA A 1135 -36.99 -6.25 -9.43
N GLU A 1136 -37.95 -7.14 -9.16
CA GLU A 1136 -38.10 -8.43 -9.87
C GLU A 1136 -38.64 -8.26 -11.29
N ASN A 1137 -39.46 -7.23 -11.52
CA ASN A 1137 -40.19 -7.01 -12.79
C ASN A 1137 -39.54 -5.94 -13.69
N LEU A 1138 -38.33 -5.48 -13.37
CA LEU A 1138 -37.64 -4.39 -14.06
C LEU A 1138 -37.61 -4.53 -15.58
N MET A 1139 -37.32 -5.74 -16.08
CA MET A 1139 -37.26 -6.03 -17.50
C MET A 1139 -38.65 -5.98 -18.16
N PHE A 1140 -39.70 -6.45 -17.49
CA PHE A 1140 -41.07 -6.30 -17.98
C PHE A 1140 -41.53 -4.83 -17.97
N TYR A 1141 -41.08 -4.05 -16.99
CA TYR A 1141 -41.32 -2.61 -16.95
C TYR A 1141 -40.70 -1.89 -18.16
N ILE A 1142 -39.51 -2.30 -18.63
CA ILE A 1142 -38.91 -1.80 -19.88
C ILE A 1142 -39.83 -2.11 -21.07
N CYS A 1143 -40.40 -3.32 -21.18
CA CYS A 1143 -41.36 -3.65 -22.24
C CYS A 1143 -42.59 -2.73 -22.22
N ARG A 1144 -43.10 -2.39 -21.02
CA ARG A 1144 -44.19 -1.41 -20.88
C ARG A 1144 -43.78 -0.01 -21.36
N GLN A 1145 -42.55 0.42 -21.06
CA GLN A 1145 -42.04 1.70 -21.54
C GLN A 1145 -41.94 1.72 -23.07
N ILE A 1146 -41.48 0.64 -23.70
CA ILE A 1146 -41.42 0.52 -25.18
C ILE A 1146 -42.82 0.68 -25.80
N ALA A 1147 -43.82 -0.03 -25.29
CA ALA A 1147 -45.20 0.07 -25.77
C ALA A 1147 -45.79 1.48 -25.59
N ARG A 1148 -45.46 2.15 -24.48
CA ARG A 1148 -45.88 3.54 -24.21
C ARG A 1148 -45.23 4.52 -25.18
N ASP A 1149 -43.92 4.43 -25.35
CA ASP A 1149 -43.15 5.30 -26.23
C ASP A 1149 -43.59 5.17 -27.69
N ASN A 1150 -43.98 3.96 -28.10
CA ASN A 1150 -44.61 3.70 -29.39
C ASN A 1150 -45.94 4.45 -29.55
N GLY A 1151 -46.80 4.40 -28.53
CA GLY A 1151 -48.07 5.13 -28.50
C GLY A 1151 -47.90 6.65 -28.55
N GLU A 1152 -46.89 7.18 -27.87
CA GLU A 1152 -46.54 8.61 -27.88
C GLU A 1152 -46.00 9.03 -29.26
N ALA A 1153 -45.06 8.26 -29.84
CA ALA A 1153 -44.48 8.54 -31.17
C ALA A 1153 -45.52 8.49 -32.30
N THR A 1154 -46.51 7.59 -32.19
CA THR A 1154 -47.58 7.44 -33.18
C THR A 1154 -48.83 8.27 -32.85
N ASN A 1155 -48.81 9.00 -31.74
CA ASN A 1155 -49.95 9.73 -31.16
C ASN A 1155 -51.23 8.87 -31.00
N LYS A 1156 -51.07 7.57 -30.79
CA LYS A 1156 -52.14 6.60 -30.57
C LYS A 1156 -52.12 6.12 -29.11
N ARG A 1157 -52.85 6.83 -28.26
CA ARG A 1157 -52.88 6.62 -26.80
C ARG A 1157 -53.47 5.27 -26.33
N GLY A 1158 -53.96 4.44 -27.24
CA GLY A 1158 -54.46 3.08 -26.95
C GLY A 1158 -53.37 2.00 -26.91
N CYS A 1159 -52.11 2.32 -27.21
CA CYS A 1159 -50.99 1.38 -27.08
C CYS A 1159 -50.68 1.05 -25.62
N GLY A 1160 -50.31 -0.19 -25.33
CA GLY A 1160 -50.07 -0.65 -23.97
C GLY A 1160 -49.72 -2.13 -23.89
N ILE A 1161 -49.50 -2.62 -22.68
CA ILE A 1161 -49.15 -4.01 -22.41
C ILE A 1161 -49.89 -4.51 -21.17
N SER A 1162 -50.39 -5.75 -21.20
CA SER A 1162 -51.08 -6.40 -20.08
C SER A 1162 -50.80 -7.89 -20.03
N ALA A 1163 -50.97 -8.51 -18.86
CA ALA A 1163 -50.79 -9.95 -18.68
C ALA A 1163 -52.06 -10.59 -18.13
N SER A 1164 -52.36 -11.79 -18.61
CA SER A 1164 -53.47 -12.63 -18.14
C SER A 1164 -53.00 -14.07 -17.93
N ARG A 1165 -53.62 -14.76 -16.97
CA ARG A 1165 -53.32 -16.17 -16.68
C ARG A 1165 -54.15 -17.08 -17.59
N THR A 1166 -53.52 -18.11 -18.14
CA THR A 1166 -54.19 -19.18 -18.88
C THR A 1166 -53.78 -20.55 -18.34
N GLU A 1167 -54.43 -21.64 -18.79
CA GLU A 1167 -54.05 -23.00 -18.39
C GLU A 1167 -52.66 -23.40 -18.89
N ASP A 1168 -52.23 -22.84 -20.02
CA ASP A 1168 -50.98 -23.15 -20.71
C ASP A 1168 -49.79 -22.26 -20.27
N GLY A 1169 -50.03 -21.23 -19.44
CA GLY A 1169 -48.99 -20.31 -18.98
C GLY A 1169 -49.52 -18.90 -18.68
N THR A 1170 -48.69 -17.90 -18.95
CA THR A 1170 -49.09 -16.48 -18.87
C THR A 1170 -49.13 -15.90 -20.28
N VAL A 1171 -50.22 -15.25 -20.66
CA VAL A 1171 -50.33 -14.54 -21.94
C VAL A 1171 -50.07 -13.06 -21.73
N ILE A 1172 -49.18 -12.48 -22.52
CA ILE A 1172 -48.87 -11.05 -22.55
C ILE A 1172 -49.50 -10.44 -23.81
N ASP A 1173 -50.43 -9.52 -23.61
CA ASP A 1173 -51.10 -8.79 -24.68
C ASP A 1173 -50.39 -7.45 -24.90
N ILE A 1174 -49.85 -7.25 -26.10
CA ILE A 1174 -49.14 -6.02 -26.50
C ILE A 1174 -49.98 -5.30 -27.55
N VAL A 1175 -50.48 -4.11 -27.22
CA VAL A 1175 -51.28 -3.29 -28.12
C VAL A 1175 -50.39 -2.26 -28.81
N LEU A 1176 -50.28 -2.34 -30.13
CA LEU A 1176 -49.45 -1.45 -30.96
C LEU A 1176 -50.26 -0.80 -32.10
N SER A 1177 -49.69 0.25 -32.67
CA SER A 1177 -50.27 0.98 -33.80
C SER A 1177 -50.15 0.20 -35.10
N LYS A 1178 -51.27 -0.04 -35.80
CA LYS A 1178 -51.25 -0.60 -37.16
C LYS A 1178 -50.61 0.40 -38.14
N ALA A 1179 -49.67 -0.08 -38.97
CA ALA A 1179 -49.16 0.65 -40.13
C ALA A 1179 -50.19 0.62 -41.27
N LYS A 1180 -50.28 1.70 -42.05
CA LYS A 1180 -51.26 1.83 -43.13
C LYS A 1180 -50.91 1.00 -44.35
#